data_AF-A0A098S566-F1
#
_entry.id   AF-A0A098S566-F1
#
_cell.length_a   1.000
_cell.length_b   1.000
_cell.length_c   1.000
_cell.angle_alpha   90.00
_cell.angle_beta   90.00
_cell.angle_gamma   90.00
#
_symmetry.space_group_name_H-M   'P 1'
#
loop_
_entity.id
_entity.type
_entity.pdbx_description
1 polymer ?
#
loop_
_entity_poly.entity_id
_entity_poly.type
_entity_poly.pdbx_seq_one_letter_code
_entity_poly.pdbx_strand_id
1 'polypeptide(L)'
;MSTGLLQEHGTPFTRLSAFNGDPDSTTISTPLRCRLVQATLLSATVNANAQVDTAALPAESGSDTFDYQILLYAYHKLKPDAVSQNLISITNNQLVDISGPQDSPYKREFAIAAAPWRKKALTAGQVYAFSPTVATNIPAQFVTGYEINTGQGFTAVAPGSVYTFTASSGSEMDFEARVTLTNGKVLLSRSKMTVTPNASASPTIDPVGYCGGEEPEFTIDLSSATPAWDDEIDRLFVQTSCCDGVIRRPLLIIGGFETPTLFDPDIEDNQENGHPFFIDNDFDFIIERLTVAPTPTGNPIIQDLLNDGYDLIFLDFDDETKPLEQNAQVVKQAIREINDRKVTDEPLVIAGLSMGGVVGKLALLEMERDGETHDARLFVSVDSPLRGANIPLGLQHMVHHLNGLKVHVVPGVASISLGTLVPDLSGAAFTLKRPSVRQLLTYHSEEDLLFNNSYRSFYDYFTSLGKLQQCEHLAIAAGSQIGIGQGFNPHDKLVSLAGTSGQLLTQFSNLGSGWSLPIDIASNLFLGTGGYLDFDVWSLPDMPSSPKFIYRNVTVVRVFTIPVVFDIVKVRVSGTQPFDSAPAGRSALVDDEGGALPGLLQPNFGFIPTISALEVGPYQSLAGPLSDPFQPINDNNAVLALSQTTMDYMVANDDPDIENANGEHDNPFSVDNTGMLLSVASNGAVTPATLDNRTFNHGDSPEVYDYANPPMPFPVYRTEPIIDEDTDIINGGQLWVNRAGRIGFTDIAANLNNDEVSDFEVFIRSSFCEGDPTTLTIAPTARMELGQWDAAAGITNTAQVYVQADATVSIQAQGELYINKDSRFIVQEGGYTEVLSDGLLSAGFGGQVRIEKGGEARIGSGGILRVSQDSKCVVEDGGKLVLEPGAIVQLWDGDDPFGRAVLEVQGELEVQGSIDFSGNGFFDFFQSHILSLTGGIFRIEGRGIGKRFLRLRNNTTLDIGDNTVELLEGLAEYGNYAKISVGQGEAFISNMELKTGGQTAVGLLADGATKIRFVDNEAYGFANAVEAYHTYPANALDFLFFQSGFSDNRNSIWLSYGSNARVWDCHFNGTGTGVNAMLLDKLQSVRVDASVIENYNVPTEPEYMTWGAVHVSNVGEYIMSGGELSNNDVGLYCPPGKYVNVTLRGQAEVADNDFYGLHIVEGNREGSNYGLVTMDCARLLNNGLAGIKGSPPPSPTRHRTKWR
;
A
#
# COMPACT_ATOMS: atom_id res chain seq x y z
N MET A 1 -47.88 -40.35 -46.40
CA MET A 1 -48.19 -39.66 -45.12
C MET A 1 -48.36 -38.17 -45.36
N SER A 2 -49.42 -37.57 -44.84
CA SER A 2 -49.81 -36.18 -45.16
C SER A 2 -49.10 -35.09 -44.34
N THR A 3 -48.41 -35.44 -43.24
CA THR A 3 -47.68 -34.46 -42.40
C THR A 3 -46.19 -34.42 -42.69
N GLY A 4 -45.66 -35.34 -43.51
CA GLY A 4 -44.22 -35.50 -43.74
C GLY A 4 -43.36 -35.88 -42.52
N LEU A 5 -43.98 -36.12 -41.36
CA LEU A 5 -43.35 -36.47 -40.10
C LEU A 5 -43.82 -37.84 -39.61
N LEU A 6 -42.88 -38.73 -39.28
CA LEU A 6 -43.12 -40.05 -38.69
C LEU A 6 -42.31 -40.21 -37.40
N GLN A 7 -42.96 -40.31 -36.24
CA GLN A 7 -42.29 -40.37 -34.93
C GLN A 7 -41.27 -41.52 -34.84
N GLU A 8 -41.64 -42.73 -35.28
CA GLU A 8 -40.78 -43.92 -35.21
C GLU A 8 -39.58 -43.90 -36.16
N HIS A 9 -39.49 -42.89 -37.04
CA HIS A 9 -38.37 -42.69 -37.94
C HIS A 9 -37.28 -41.78 -37.34
N GLY A 10 -37.64 -40.88 -36.42
CA GLY A 10 -36.73 -39.90 -35.85
C GLY A 10 -36.05 -40.32 -34.55
N THR A 11 -34.98 -39.61 -34.22
CA THR A 11 -34.35 -39.64 -32.90
C THR A 11 -35.28 -38.98 -31.88
N PRO A 12 -35.71 -39.70 -30.84
CA PRO A 12 -36.66 -39.16 -29.90
C PRO A 12 -35.95 -38.40 -28.77
N PHE A 13 -35.42 -37.20 -29.07
CA PHE A 13 -34.80 -36.29 -28.09
C PHE A 13 -35.77 -35.83 -27.00
N THR A 14 -37.08 -35.94 -27.25
CA THR A 14 -38.13 -35.83 -26.25
C THR A 14 -39.37 -36.64 -26.67
N ARG A 15 -40.33 -36.83 -25.75
CA ARG A 15 -41.55 -37.60 -25.99
C ARG A 15 -42.66 -36.71 -26.54
N LEU A 16 -42.86 -36.71 -27.86
CA LEU A 16 -43.92 -35.92 -28.52
C LEU A 16 -45.33 -36.15 -27.96
N SER A 17 -45.64 -37.34 -27.42
CA SER A 17 -46.94 -37.62 -26.82
C SER A 17 -47.17 -36.94 -25.46
N ALA A 18 -46.13 -36.45 -24.79
CA ALA A 18 -46.26 -35.65 -23.57
C ALA A 18 -46.78 -34.24 -23.87
N PHE A 19 -46.48 -33.75 -25.09
CA PHE A 19 -46.90 -32.47 -25.64
C PHE A 19 -48.17 -32.61 -26.49
N ASN A 20 -49.02 -33.61 -26.26
CA ASN A 20 -50.17 -33.91 -27.13
C ASN A 20 -51.31 -32.87 -27.12
N GLY A 21 -51.22 -31.88 -26.25
CA GLY A 21 -52.22 -30.83 -26.06
C GLY A 21 -53.42 -31.23 -25.19
N ASP A 22 -53.34 -32.34 -24.47
CA ASP A 22 -54.39 -32.78 -23.54
C ASP A 22 -54.52 -31.80 -22.35
N PRO A 23 -55.71 -31.24 -22.07
CA PRO A 23 -55.93 -30.35 -20.93
C PRO A 23 -55.54 -30.96 -19.56
N ASP A 24 -55.56 -32.28 -19.45
CA ASP A 24 -55.19 -33.01 -18.22
C ASP A 24 -53.67 -33.32 -18.15
N SER A 25 -52.88 -32.96 -19.18
CA SER A 25 -51.43 -33.17 -19.20
C SER A 25 -50.72 -32.30 -18.15
N THR A 26 -49.86 -32.90 -17.33
CA THR A 26 -49.00 -32.19 -16.36
C THR A 26 -47.65 -31.78 -16.94
N THR A 27 -47.47 -31.90 -18.26
CA THR A 27 -46.20 -31.60 -18.92
C THR A 27 -45.99 -30.08 -19.02
N ILE A 28 -44.91 -29.59 -18.42
CA ILE A 28 -44.46 -28.18 -18.51
C ILE A 28 -43.54 -28.01 -19.72
N SER A 29 -43.76 -27.00 -20.53
CA SER A 29 -42.89 -26.58 -21.63
C SER A 29 -41.93 -25.51 -21.13
N THR A 30 -40.65 -25.69 -21.44
CA THR A 30 -39.57 -24.71 -21.22
C THR A 30 -38.89 -24.43 -22.56
N PRO A 31 -38.11 -23.35 -22.69
CA PRO A 31 -37.34 -23.09 -23.91
C PRO A 31 -36.48 -24.28 -24.36
N LEU A 32 -35.78 -24.94 -23.42
CA LEU A 32 -35.07 -26.19 -23.68
C LEU A 32 -35.98 -27.30 -24.23
N ARG A 33 -37.14 -27.55 -23.61
CA ARG A 33 -38.09 -28.57 -24.10
C ARG A 33 -38.63 -28.24 -25.48
N CYS A 34 -38.88 -26.96 -25.79
CA CYS A 34 -39.25 -26.52 -27.13
C CYS A 34 -38.14 -26.83 -28.16
N ARG A 35 -36.87 -26.55 -27.84
CA ARG A 35 -35.71 -26.92 -28.67
C ARG A 35 -35.62 -28.43 -28.89
N LEU A 36 -35.86 -29.25 -27.86
CA LEU A 36 -35.87 -30.71 -27.97
C LEU A 36 -37.08 -31.28 -28.74
N VAL A 37 -38.26 -30.62 -28.66
CA VAL A 37 -39.42 -30.92 -29.51
C VAL A 37 -39.07 -30.65 -30.97
N GLN A 38 -38.45 -29.50 -31.28
CA GLN A 38 -37.96 -29.20 -32.62
C GLN A 38 -36.95 -30.24 -33.11
N ALA A 39 -35.94 -30.59 -32.31
CA ALA A 39 -34.94 -31.61 -32.65
C ALA A 39 -35.58 -32.97 -32.96
N THR A 40 -36.57 -33.37 -32.15
CA THR A 40 -37.32 -34.61 -32.36
C THR A 40 -38.13 -34.56 -33.67
N LEU A 41 -38.84 -33.46 -33.93
CA LEU A 41 -39.62 -33.28 -35.16
C LEU A 41 -38.73 -33.23 -36.40
N LEU A 42 -37.60 -32.54 -36.35
CA LEU A 42 -36.62 -32.50 -37.44
C LEU A 42 -36.12 -33.90 -37.78
N SER A 43 -35.77 -34.69 -36.76
CA SER A 43 -35.33 -36.06 -36.97
C SER A 43 -36.43 -37.00 -37.50
N ALA A 44 -37.70 -36.69 -37.21
CA ALA A 44 -38.87 -37.45 -37.68
C ALA A 44 -39.24 -37.16 -39.15
N THR A 45 -38.50 -36.29 -39.84
CA THR A 45 -38.76 -35.90 -41.23
C THR A 45 -38.56 -37.07 -42.19
N VAL A 46 -39.62 -37.41 -42.93
CA VAL A 46 -39.60 -38.47 -43.97
C VAL A 46 -39.77 -37.91 -45.39
N ASN A 47 -40.31 -36.70 -45.54
CA ASN A 47 -40.42 -35.99 -46.82
C ASN A 47 -40.71 -34.49 -46.62
N ALA A 48 -40.73 -33.73 -47.72
CA ALA A 48 -40.87 -32.27 -47.73
C ALA A 48 -42.16 -31.72 -47.11
N ASN A 49 -43.20 -32.54 -46.88
CA ASN A 49 -44.43 -32.07 -46.23
C ASN A 49 -44.25 -31.79 -44.72
N ALA A 50 -43.08 -32.11 -44.14
CA ALA A 50 -42.78 -31.92 -42.73
C ALA A 50 -42.85 -30.45 -42.31
N GLN A 51 -42.31 -29.55 -43.15
CA GLN A 51 -42.22 -28.10 -42.91
C GLN A 51 -41.78 -27.72 -41.48
N VAL A 52 -40.81 -28.46 -40.93
CA VAL A 52 -40.15 -28.11 -39.67
C VAL A 52 -38.96 -27.21 -40.00
N ASP A 53 -38.83 -26.09 -39.30
CA ASP A 53 -37.71 -25.18 -39.51
C ASP A 53 -36.40 -25.85 -39.08
N THR A 54 -35.41 -25.80 -39.98
CA THR A 54 -34.06 -26.34 -39.77
C THR A 54 -33.15 -25.36 -39.03
N ALA A 55 -33.52 -24.08 -38.95
CA ALA A 55 -32.82 -23.10 -38.14
C ALA A 55 -33.06 -23.38 -36.65
N ALA A 56 -32.07 -23.09 -35.81
CA ALA A 56 -32.26 -23.10 -34.37
C ALA A 56 -33.34 -22.08 -33.99
N LEU A 57 -34.14 -22.39 -32.97
CA LEU A 57 -34.97 -21.37 -32.33
C LEU A 57 -34.06 -20.24 -31.82
N PRO A 58 -34.55 -18.98 -31.80
CA PRO A 58 -33.72 -17.84 -31.40
C PRO A 58 -33.19 -17.99 -29.97
N ALA A 59 -32.18 -17.18 -29.63
CA ALA A 59 -31.77 -17.02 -28.24
C ALA A 59 -32.94 -16.48 -27.39
N GLU A 60 -32.93 -16.82 -26.10
CA GLU A 60 -33.90 -16.29 -25.14
C GLU A 60 -33.57 -14.82 -24.85
N SER A 61 -34.60 -14.00 -24.64
CA SER A 61 -34.44 -12.56 -24.35
C SER A 61 -34.10 -12.35 -22.87
N GLY A 62 -33.22 -11.38 -22.57
CA GLY A 62 -33.07 -10.83 -21.21
C GLY A 62 -34.06 -9.69 -20.90
N SER A 63 -34.65 -9.10 -21.93
CA SER A 63 -35.47 -7.88 -21.83
C SER A 63 -36.83 -8.10 -21.15
N ASP A 64 -37.39 -7.01 -20.63
CA ASP A 64 -38.78 -6.91 -20.19
C ASP A 64 -39.80 -7.14 -21.32
N THR A 65 -39.35 -7.03 -22.59
CA THR A 65 -40.11 -7.42 -23.78
C THR A 65 -39.50 -8.64 -24.46
N PHE A 66 -40.26 -9.72 -24.60
CA PHE A 66 -39.75 -11.00 -25.10
C PHE A 66 -40.74 -11.77 -25.99
N ASP A 67 -40.30 -12.82 -26.65
CA ASP A 67 -41.19 -13.66 -27.47
C ASP A 67 -41.93 -14.71 -26.63
N TYR A 68 -43.13 -15.10 -27.05
CA TYR A 68 -43.82 -16.28 -26.52
C TYR A 68 -43.90 -17.33 -27.62
N GLN A 69 -42.96 -18.28 -27.62
CA GLN A 69 -42.79 -19.25 -28.71
C GLN A 69 -43.82 -20.37 -28.59
N ILE A 70 -44.51 -20.68 -29.68
CA ILE A 70 -45.53 -21.74 -29.79
C ILE A 70 -45.15 -22.68 -30.94
N LEU A 71 -44.71 -23.89 -30.61
CA LEU A 71 -44.47 -24.95 -31.58
C LEU A 71 -45.74 -25.80 -31.68
N LEU A 72 -46.39 -25.79 -32.85
CA LEU A 72 -47.65 -26.48 -33.10
C LEU A 72 -47.53 -27.39 -34.33
N TYR A 73 -47.39 -28.69 -34.14
CA TYR A 73 -47.16 -29.62 -35.26
C TYR A 73 -48.14 -30.79 -35.26
N ALA A 74 -48.63 -31.15 -36.43
CA ALA A 74 -49.26 -32.44 -36.67
C ALA A 74 -48.21 -33.45 -37.15
N TYR A 75 -48.17 -34.64 -36.56
CA TYR A 75 -47.24 -35.71 -36.95
C TYR A 75 -47.98 -37.04 -37.10
N HIS A 76 -47.36 -38.02 -37.79
CA HIS A 76 -47.85 -39.39 -37.78
C HIS A 76 -47.01 -40.24 -36.84
N LYS A 77 -47.66 -41.22 -36.23
CA LYS A 77 -47.01 -42.34 -35.54
C LYS A 77 -47.58 -43.66 -36.06
N LEU A 78 -46.86 -44.75 -35.85
CA LEU A 78 -47.38 -46.08 -36.18
C LEU A 78 -48.53 -46.44 -35.21
N LYS A 79 -49.58 -47.04 -35.76
CA LYS A 79 -50.64 -47.64 -34.94
C LYS A 79 -50.01 -48.74 -34.08
N PRO A 80 -50.31 -48.81 -32.76
CA PRO A 80 -49.73 -49.83 -31.87
C PRO A 80 -49.97 -51.28 -32.34
N ASP A 81 -51.07 -51.50 -33.07
CA ASP A 81 -51.47 -52.79 -33.62
C ASP A 81 -51.11 -52.98 -35.10
N ALA A 82 -50.34 -52.07 -35.71
CA ALA A 82 -49.99 -52.13 -37.14
C ALA A 82 -49.30 -53.43 -37.56
N VAL A 83 -48.46 -54.00 -36.69
CA VAL A 83 -47.81 -55.30 -36.93
C VAL A 83 -48.82 -56.44 -36.79
N SER A 84 -49.64 -56.44 -35.73
CA SER A 84 -50.67 -57.48 -35.52
C SER A 84 -51.81 -57.43 -36.55
N GLN A 85 -52.05 -56.28 -37.17
CA GLN A 85 -53.03 -56.10 -38.25
C GLN A 85 -52.44 -56.35 -39.66
N ASN A 86 -51.18 -56.81 -39.77
CA ASN A 86 -50.48 -56.99 -41.05
C ASN A 86 -50.41 -55.73 -41.92
N LEU A 87 -50.39 -54.53 -41.31
CA LEU A 87 -50.19 -53.27 -42.03
C LEU A 87 -48.70 -52.94 -42.20
N ILE A 88 -47.83 -53.49 -41.34
CA ILE A 88 -46.36 -53.39 -41.41
C ILE A 88 -45.75 -54.79 -41.28
N SER A 89 -44.74 -55.09 -42.11
CA SER A 89 -43.92 -56.29 -42.00
C SER A 89 -42.48 -55.94 -41.61
N ILE A 90 -41.79 -56.87 -40.95
CA ILE A 90 -40.37 -56.75 -40.61
C ILE A 90 -39.58 -57.61 -41.59
N THR A 91 -38.81 -56.99 -42.49
CA THR A 91 -37.96 -57.69 -43.46
C THR A 91 -36.54 -57.13 -43.35
N ASN A 92 -35.52 -57.99 -43.20
CA ASN A 92 -34.12 -57.59 -43.03
C ASN A 92 -33.89 -56.52 -41.93
N ASN A 93 -34.55 -56.67 -40.78
CA ASN A 93 -34.52 -55.69 -39.68
C ASN A 93 -35.04 -54.28 -40.04
N GLN A 94 -35.80 -54.14 -41.12
CA GLN A 94 -36.48 -52.89 -41.50
C GLN A 94 -37.99 -53.06 -41.42
N LEU A 95 -38.68 -51.98 -41.01
CA LEU A 95 -40.13 -51.89 -41.07
C LEU A 95 -40.55 -51.52 -42.49
N VAL A 96 -41.34 -52.38 -43.12
CA VAL A 96 -41.86 -52.19 -44.47
C VAL A 96 -43.37 -51.99 -44.39
N ASP A 97 -43.85 -50.84 -44.86
CA ASP A 97 -45.28 -50.59 -45.07
C ASP A 97 -45.79 -51.51 -46.19
N ILE A 98 -46.74 -52.38 -45.85
CA ILE A 98 -47.35 -53.36 -46.78
C ILE A 98 -48.86 -53.12 -46.91
N SER A 99 -49.37 -51.98 -46.46
CA SER A 99 -50.80 -51.71 -46.41
C SER A 99 -51.40 -51.43 -47.79
N GLY A 100 -52.68 -51.78 -47.97
CA GLY A 100 -53.44 -51.47 -49.19
C GLY A 100 -54.07 -50.06 -49.15
N PRO A 101 -54.65 -49.57 -50.27
CA PRO A 101 -55.18 -48.20 -50.38
C PRO A 101 -56.32 -47.83 -49.40
N GLN A 102 -56.92 -48.80 -48.71
CA GLN A 102 -58.07 -48.62 -47.83
C GLN A 102 -57.70 -48.61 -46.33
N ASP A 103 -56.48 -49.03 -45.96
CA ASP A 103 -56.02 -49.10 -44.56
C ASP A 103 -54.63 -48.48 -44.41
N SER A 104 -54.49 -47.51 -43.50
CA SER A 104 -53.20 -46.83 -43.21
C SER A 104 -52.60 -47.35 -41.90
N PRO A 105 -51.30 -47.72 -41.84
CA PRO A 105 -50.61 -48.05 -40.60
C PRO A 105 -50.34 -46.82 -39.73
N TYR A 106 -50.51 -45.62 -40.27
CA TYR A 106 -50.18 -44.36 -39.62
C TYR A 106 -51.40 -43.75 -38.93
N LYS A 107 -51.23 -43.33 -37.67
CA LYS A 107 -52.18 -42.52 -36.89
C LYS A 107 -51.66 -41.09 -36.82
N ARG A 108 -52.51 -40.10 -37.15
CA ARG A 108 -52.18 -38.68 -37.00
C ARG A 108 -52.38 -38.24 -35.55
N GLU A 109 -51.39 -37.53 -35.00
CA GLU A 109 -51.37 -36.92 -33.67
C GLU A 109 -50.91 -35.46 -33.77
N PHE A 110 -50.94 -34.75 -32.63
CA PHE A 110 -50.54 -33.36 -32.52
C PHE A 110 -49.49 -33.21 -31.41
N ALA A 111 -48.59 -32.25 -31.57
CA ALA A 111 -47.67 -31.77 -30.54
C ALA A 111 -47.83 -30.24 -30.41
N ILE A 112 -48.01 -29.76 -29.19
CA ILE A 112 -48.00 -28.34 -28.82
C ILE A 112 -47.03 -28.14 -27.65
N ALA A 113 -46.02 -27.30 -27.84
CA ALA A 113 -45.10 -26.86 -26.80
C ALA A 113 -44.98 -25.34 -26.87
N ALA A 114 -45.27 -24.66 -25.77
CA ALA A 114 -45.30 -23.21 -25.72
C ALA A 114 -44.71 -22.67 -24.42
N ALA A 115 -43.77 -21.73 -24.54
CA ALA A 115 -43.04 -21.17 -23.42
C ALA A 115 -42.76 -19.67 -23.62
N PRO A 116 -42.72 -18.87 -22.52
CA PRO A 116 -42.10 -17.56 -22.56
C PRO A 116 -40.62 -17.72 -22.93
N TRP A 117 -40.14 -16.89 -23.86
CA TRP A 117 -38.79 -16.99 -24.44
C TRP A 117 -37.85 -15.98 -23.77
N ARG A 118 -37.76 -16.09 -22.45
CA ARG A 118 -36.99 -15.18 -21.59
C ARG A 118 -36.13 -15.98 -20.61
N LYS A 119 -34.89 -15.57 -20.44
CA LYS A 119 -33.88 -16.23 -19.60
C LYS A 119 -34.03 -15.85 -18.11
N LYS A 120 -34.33 -14.57 -17.83
CA LYS A 120 -34.41 -13.98 -16.48
C LYS A 120 -35.70 -14.29 -15.73
N ALA A 121 -35.62 -14.44 -14.41
CA ALA A 121 -36.81 -14.51 -13.54
C ALA A 121 -37.67 -13.22 -13.60
N LEU A 122 -38.96 -13.33 -13.32
CA LEU A 122 -39.87 -12.19 -13.27
C LEU A 122 -39.80 -11.51 -11.89
N THR A 123 -39.82 -10.19 -11.84
CA THR A 123 -39.88 -9.46 -10.56
C THR A 123 -41.33 -9.23 -10.16
N ALA A 124 -41.71 -9.63 -8.93
CA ALA A 124 -43.08 -9.48 -8.46
C ALA A 124 -43.62 -8.03 -8.61
N GLY A 125 -44.78 -7.86 -9.21
CA GLY A 125 -45.40 -6.53 -9.41
C GLY A 125 -44.86 -5.69 -10.57
N GLN A 126 -43.80 -6.12 -11.26
CA GLN A 126 -43.31 -5.47 -12.49
C GLN A 126 -44.21 -5.81 -13.70
N VAL A 127 -44.28 -4.88 -14.66
CA VAL A 127 -45.04 -5.04 -15.91
C VAL A 127 -44.10 -5.52 -17.01
N TYR A 128 -44.46 -6.64 -17.63
CA TYR A 128 -43.74 -7.26 -18.72
C TYR A 128 -44.57 -7.27 -19.99
N ALA A 129 -43.90 -7.40 -21.15
CA ALA A 129 -44.54 -7.53 -22.45
C ALA A 129 -44.04 -8.77 -23.20
N PHE A 130 -44.92 -9.45 -23.94
CA PHE A 130 -44.51 -10.51 -24.85
C PHE A 130 -45.22 -10.49 -26.20
N SER A 131 -44.59 -11.09 -27.21
CA SER A 131 -45.15 -11.30 -28.56
C SER A 131 -45.24 -12.78 -28.95
N PRO A 132 -46.45 -13.33 -29.19
CA PRO A 132 -46.58 -14.74 -29.56
C PRO A 132 -46.05 -15.03 -30.97
N THR A 133 -45.15 -15.99 -31.08
CA THR A 133 -44.58 -16.46 -32.35
C THR A 133 -44.95 -17.93 -32.54
N VAL A 134 -45.44 -18.30 -33.73
CA VAL A 134 -45.97 -19.66 -33.99
C VAL A 134 -45.21 -20.36 -35.10
N ALA A 135 -44.57 -21.48 -34.78
CA ALA A 135 -43.98 -22.41 -35.73
C ALA A 135 -44.92 -23.61 -35.95
N THR A 136 -45.39 -23.83 -37.18
CA THR A 136 -46.41 -24.85 -37.45
C THR A 136 -46.38 -25.43 -38.86
N ASN A 137 -46.73 -26.72 -38.99
CA ASN A 137 -47.08 -27.37 -40.26
C ASN A 137 -48.61 -27.50 -40.47
N ILE A 138 -49.41 -26.87 -39.59
CA ILE A 138 -50.87 -26.85 -39.68
C ILE A 138 -51.28 -25.59 -40.45
N PRO A 139 -51.98 -25.72 -41.60
CA PRO A 139 -52.42 -24.55 -42.35
C PRO A 139 -53.37 -23.66 -41.53
N ALA A 140 -53.18 -22.33 -41.61
CA ALA A 140 -53.90 -21.34 -40.81
C ALA A 140 -55.43 -21.48 -40.84
N GLN A 141 -56.00 -21.93 -41.96
CA GLN A 141 -57.44 -22.20 -42.13
C GLN A 141 -58.00 -23.29 -41.20
N PHE A 142 -57.14 -24.09 -40.55
CA PHE A 142 -57.54 -25.12 -39.60
C PHE A 142 -57.43 -24.67 -38.14
N VAL A 143 -56.98 -23.44 -37.88
CA VAL A 143 -56.86 -22.84 -36.54
C VAL A 143 -57.91 -21.74 -36.39
N THR A 144 -58.74 -21.80 -35.34
CA THR A 144 -59.77 -20.79 -35.07
C THR A 144 -59.31 -19.66 -34.15
N GLY A 145 -58.24 -19.87 -33.37
CA GLY A 145 -57.65 -18.84 -32.52
C GLY A 145 -56.56 -19.36 -31.59
N TYR A 146 -55.72 -18.44 -31.12
CA TYR A 146 -54.72 -18.63 -30.08
C TYR A 146 -55.16 -17.84 -28.84
N GLU A 147 -55.02 -18.42 -27.66
CA GLU A 147 -55.34 -17.76 -26.39
C GLU A 147 -54.22 -18.05 -25.38
N ILE A 148 -53.81 -17.06 -24.60
CA ILE A 148 -52.79 -17.21 -23.55
C ILE A 148 -53.38 -16.80 -22.20
N ASN A 149 -53.05 -17.56 -21.16
CA ASN A 149 -53.39 -17.28 -19.76
C ASN A 149 -52.10 -17.05 -18.97
N THR A 150 -51.97 -15.88 -18.34
CA THR A 150 -50.86 -15.48 -17.45
C THR A 150 -51.33 -15.41 -15.99
N GLY A 151 -52.20 -16.32 -15.58
CA GLY A 151 -52.83 -16.32 -14.24
C GLY A 151 -54.03 -15.38 -14.07
N GLN A 152 -54.37 -14.58 -15.09
CA GLN A 152 -55.54 -13.67 -15.11
C GLN A 152 -56.71 -14.19 -15.99
N GLY A 153 -56.62 -15.42 -16.50
CA GLY A 153 -57.57 -16.02 -17.42
C GLY A 153 -57.12 -15.98 -18.89
N PHE A 154 -57.74 -16.79 -19.73
CA PHE A 154 -57.41 -16.88 -21.17
C PHE A 154 -57.81 -15.60 -21.92
N THR A 155 -56.83 -14.98 -22.56
CA THR A 155 -57.01 -13.83 -23.44
C THR A 155 -56.68 -14.21 -24.88
N ALA A 156 -57.52 -13.82 -25.83
CA ALA A 156 -57.26 -14.06 -27.25
C ALA A 156 -56.04 -13.28 -27.73
N VAL A 157 -55.10 -13.99 -28.34
CA VAL A 157 -53.86 -13.42 -28.87
C VAL A 157 -53.73 -13.63 -30.38
N ALA A 158 -53.19 -12.63 -31.07
CA ALA A 158 -52.82 -12.69 -32.48
C ALA A 158 -51.29 -12.83 -32.57
N PRO A 159 -50.77 -13.82 -33.31
CA PRO A 159 -49.33 -13.97 -33.51
C PRO A 159 -48.68 -12.67 -33.99
N GLY A 160 -47.55 -12.29 -33.39
CA GLY A 160 -46.80 -11.05 -33.66
C GLY A 160 -47.33 -9.78 -32.99
N SER A 161 -48.42 -9.84 -32.21
CA SER A 161 -48.91 -8.68 -31.44
C SER A 161 -48.28 -8.64 -30.05
N VAL A 162 -48.07 -7.43 -29.49
CA VAL A 162 -47.52 -7.24 -28.13
C VAL A 162 -48.64 -7.33 -27.08
N TYR A 163 -48.41 -8.11 -26.04
CA TYR A 163 -49.31 -8.30 -24.90
C TYR A 163 -48.60 -7.99 -23.60
N THR A 164 -49.19 -7.16 -22.75
CA THR A 164 -48.62 -6.82 -21.44
C THR A 164 -49.28 -7.61 -20.31
N PHE A 165 -48.51 -7.93 -19.27
CA PHE A 165 -49.00 -8.56 -18.06
C PHE A 165 -48.18 -8.07 -16.84
N THR A 166 -48.73 -8.23 -15.65
CA THR A 166 -48.03 -7.92 -14.39
C THR A 166 -47.67 -9.22 -13.69
N ALA A 167 -46.42 -9.35 -13.25
CA ALA A 167 -45.96 -10.53 -12.52
C ALA A 167 -46.64 -10.64 -11.14
N SER A 168 -47.18 -11.81 -10.81
CA SER A 168 -47.86 -12.07 -9.54
C SER A 168 -46.88 -12.24 -8.38
N SER A 169 -47.28 -11.91 -7.15
CA SER A 169 -46.48 -12.19 -5.95
C SER A 169 -46.50 -13.69 -5.62
N GLY A 170 -45.40 -14.41 -5.87
CA GLY A 170 -45.20 -15.83 -5.61
C GLY A 170 -43.78 -16.21 -6.01
N SER A 171 -43.38 -17.47 -5.85
CA SER A 171 -42.06 -17.95 -6.33
C SER A 171 -42.07 -18.39 -7.80
N GLU A 172 -43.26 -18.60 -8.38
CA GLU A 172 -43.45 -19.01 -9.78
C GLU A 172 -44.73 -18.38 -10.36
N MET A 173 -44.76 -18.24 -11.69
CA MET A 173 -45.90 -17.79 -12.47
C MET A 173 -46.23 -18.79 -13.59
N ASP A 174 -47.49 -19.19 -13.69
CA ASP A 174 -47.98 -20.10 -14.73
C ASP A 174 -48.33 -19.36 -16.03
N PHE A 175 -47.96 -19.96 -17.15
CA PHE A 175 -48.35 -19.55 -18.50
C PHE A 175 -49.06 -20.72 -19.20
N GLU A 176 -50.24 -20.49 -19.76
CA GLU A 176 -50.95 -21.51 -20.54
C GLU A 176 -51.30 -21.01 -21.94
N ALA A 177 -50.88 -21.76 -22.97
CA ALA A 177 -51.20 -21.49 -24.36
C ALA A 177 -52.26 -22.46 -24.87
N ARG A 178 -53.39 -21.93 -25.33
CA ARG A 178 -54.52 -22.69 -25.86
C ARG A 178 -54.71 -22.40 -27.34
N VAL A 179 -54.74 -23.46 -28.15
CA VAL A 179 -55.03 -23.38 -29.58
C VAL A 179 -56.29 -24.19 -29.89
N THR A 180 -57.26 -23.54 -30.53
CA THR A 180 -58.49 -24.22 -30.95
C THR A 180 -58.45 -24.47 -32.47
N LEU A 181 -58.77 -25.71 -32.87
CA LEU A 181 -58.84 -26.12 -34.27
C LEU A 181 -60.28 -26.05 -34.80
N THR A 182 -60.45 -25.92 -36.13
CA THR A 182 -61.78 -25.80 -36.77
C THR A 182 -62.70 -27.01 -36.59
N ASN A 183 -62.15 -28.15 -36.17
CA ASN A 183 -62.91 -29.35 -35.83
C ASN A 183 -63.36 -29.39 -34.35
N GLY A 184 -63.14 -28.32 -33.59
CA GLY A 184 -63.47 -28.21 -32.16
C GLY A 184 -62.45 -28.84 -31.21
N LYS A 185 -61.33 -29.38 -31.70
CA LYS A 185 -60.25 -29.89 -30.85
C LYS A 185 -59.49 -28.72 -30.21
N VAL A 186 -59.31 -28.78 -28.90
CA VAL A 186 -58.51 -27.82 -28.12
C VAL A 186 -57.17 -28.48 -27.79
N LEU A 187 -56.08 -27.74 -28.00
CA LEU A 187 -54.72 -28.14 -27.65
C LEU A 187 -54.18 -27.15 -26.61
N LEU A 188 -53.74 -27.65 -25.46
CA LEU A 188 -53.23 -26.85 -24.35
C LEU A 188 -51.76 -27.16 -24.07
N SER A 189 -50.93 -26.13 -23.92
CA SER A 189 -49.56 -26.23 -23.40
C SER A 189 -49.44 -25.39 -22.13
N ARG A 190 -48.71 -25.89 -21.14
CA ARG A 190 -48.39 -25.17 -19.89
C ARG A 190 -46.90 -24.86 -19.84
N SER A 191 -46.53 -23.70 -19.33
CA SER A 191 -45.17 -23.26 -19.05
C SER A 191 -45.14 -22.55 -17.71
N LYS A 192 -43.95 -22.41 -17.13
CA LYS A 192 -43.72 -21.73 -15.86
C LYS A 192 -42.53 -20.81 -15.96
N MET A 193 -42.52 -19.78 -15.13
CA MET A 193 -41.40 -18.88 -14.97
C MET A 193 -41.21 -18.56 -13.50
N THR A 194 -39.97 -18.58 -13.02
CA THR A 194 -39.63 -18.18 -11.65
C THR A 194 -39.99 -16.71 -11.44
N VAL A 195 -40.48 -16.40 -10.24
CA VAL A 195 -40.75 -15.04 -9.82
C VAL A 195 -39.92 -14.74 -8.58
N THR A 196 -39.07 -13.74 -8.67
CA THR A 196 -38.33 -13.22 -7.53
C THR A 196 -39.20 -12.20 -6.78
N PRO A 197 -39.11 -12.15 -5.45
CA PRO A 197 -39.70 -11.06 -4.69
C PRO A 197 -39.23 -9.73 -5.27
N ASN A 198 -40.11 -8.74 -5.30
CA ASN A 198 -39.68 -7.37 -5.44
C ASN A 198 -38.93 -7.03 -4.15
N ALA A 199 -37.66 -7.40 -4.09
CA ALA A 199 -36.74 -6.71 -3.21
C ALA A 199 -36.92 -5.25 -3.62
N SER A 200 -37.55 -4.44 -2.75
CA SER A 200 -37.45 -2.97 -2.83
C SER A 200 -36.05 -2.73 -3.30
N ALA A 201 -35.89 -2.24 -4.55
CA ALA A 201 -34.66 -2.31 -5.33
C ALA A 201 -33.55 -2.50 -4.33
N SER A 202 -32.98 -3.72 -4.22
CA SER A 202 -31.72 -3.84 -3.48
C SER A 202 -31.01 -2.61 -3.93
N PRO A 203 -30.69 -1.66 -3.02
CA PRO A 203 -30.00 -0.50 -3.50
C PRO A 203 -28.92 -1.15 -4.35
N THR A 204 -28.86 -0.79 -5.64
CA THR A 204 -27.55 -0.61 -6.22
C THR A 204 -26.88 0.11 -5.08
N ILE A 205 -26.06 -0.62 -4.33
CA ILE A 205 -25.20 0.00 -3.37
C ILE A 205 -24.30 0.73 -4.34
N ASP A 206 -24.81 1.87 -4.81
CA ASP A 206 -24.06 3.01 -5.24
C ASP A 206 -23.16 3.20 -4.02
N PRO A 207 -21.91 2.73 -4.13
CA PRO A 207 -21.08 2.28 -3.02
C PRO A 207 -21.29 3.19 -1.83
N VAL A 208 -22.08 2.68 -0.87
CA VAL A 208 -22.79 3.39 0.22
C VAL A 208 -22.32 4.83 0.39
N GLY A 209 -22.77 5.77 -0.44
CA GLY A 209 -22.50 7.21 -0.28
C GLY A 209 -21.18 7.59 0.40
N TYR A 210 -20.07 6.89 0.10
CA TYR A 210 -18.80 7.07 0.83
C TYR A 210 -18.31 8.51 0.61
N CYS A 211 -18.64 9.04 -0.57
CA CYS A 211 -18.31 10.39 -1.02
C CYS A 211 -19.51 11.35 -1.12
N GLY A 212 -20.69 10.98 -0.59
CA GLY A 212 -21.84 11.89 -0.46
C GLY A 212 -22.33 12.58 -1.75
N GLY A 213 -21.99 12.09 -2.95
CA GLY A 213 -22.39 12.64 -4.25
C GLY A 213 -21.31 13.34 -5.08
N GLU A 214 -20.03 13.25 -4.71
CA GLU A 214 -18.90 13.53 -5.63
C GLU A 214 -18.58 12.30 -6.49
N GLU A 215 -18.06 12.48 -7.71
CA GLU A 215 -17.74 11.39 -8.67
C GLU A 215 -16.42 10.69 -8.25
N PRO A 216 -16.46 9.60 -7.47
CA PRO A 216 -15.27 9.03 -6.83
C PRO A 216 -14.59 7.95 -7.68
N GLU A 217 -15.12 7.76 -8.89
CA GLU A 217 -14.88 6.65 -9.77
C GLU A 217 -14.48 7.14 -11.15
N PHE A 218 -13.47 6.51 -11.74
CA PHE A 218 -13.10 6.74 -13.13
C PHE A 218 -12.53 5.47 -13.77
N THR A 219 -12.57 5.43 -15.10
CA THR A 219 -12.07 4.31 -15.88
C THR A 219 -10.77 4.68 -16.59
N ILE A 220 -9.82 3.74 -16.64
CA ILE A 220 -8.60 3.84 -17.45
C ILE A 220 -8.66 2.78 -18.54
N ASP A 221 -8.66 3.21 -19.79
CA ASP A 221 -8.53 2.33 -20.96
C ASP A 221 -7.08 1.85 -21.11
N LEU A 222 -6.86 0.54 -21.05
CA LEU A 222 -5.56 -0.07 -21.28
C LEU A 222 -5.37 -0.30 -22.78
N SER A 223 -4.92 0.73 -23.50
CA SER A 223 -4.64 0.57 -24.94
C SER A 223 -3.51 -0.45 -25.16
N SER A 224 -3.80 -1.53 -25.87
CA SER A 224 -2.83 -2.58 -26.18
C SER A 224 -1.71 -2.06 -27.09
N ALA A 225 -0.46 -2.46 -26.82
CA ALA A 225 0.66 -2.28 -27.76
C ALA A 225 0.57 -3.21 -29.00
N THR A 226 -0.48 -4.04 -29.09
CA THR A 226 -0.73 -4.99 -30.18
C THR A 226 -2.21 -4.98 -30.55
N PRO A 227 -2.58 -4.74 -31.81
CA PRO A 227 -3.98 -4.54 -32.20
C PRO A 227 -4.84 -5.78 -31.86
N ALA A 228 -5.92 -5.53 -31.11
CA ALA A 228 -6.97 -6.50 -30.82
C ALA A 228 -7.68 -6.93 -32.12
N TRP A 229 -8.27 -8.13 -32.08
CA TRP A 229 -8.99 -8.72 -33.21
C TRP A 229 -10.40 -8.14 -33.38
N ASP A 230 -10.91 -7.42 -32.38
CA ASP A 230 -12.20 -6.72 -32.36
C ASP A 230 -12.01 -5.37 -31.61
N ASP A 231 -12.85 -4.37 -31.87
CA ASP A 231 -12.71 -2.96 -31.45
C ASP A 231 -12.92 -2.69 -29.93
N GLU A 232 -12.61 -3.65 -29.04
CA GLU A 232 -12.81 -3.59 -27.59
C GLU A 232 -11.49 -3.50 -26.79
N ILE A 233 -11.56 -2.97 -25.56
CA ILE A 233 -10.41 -2.45 -24.79
C ILE A 233 -10.49 -2.90 -23.32
N ASP A 234 -9.42 -3.52 -22.80
CA ASP A 234 -9.27 -3.85 -21.37
C ASP A 234 -9.31 -2.57 -20.49
N ARG A 235 -9.92 -2.62 -19.31
CA ARG A 235 -10.17 -1.41 -18.48
C ARG A 235 -9.77 -1.58 -17.02
N LEU A 236 -9.36 -0.47 -16.40
CA LEU A 236 -9.28 -0.35 -14.94
C LEU A 236 -10.43 0.51 -14.43
N PHE A 237 -11.20 0.02 -13.47
CA PHE A 237 -12.16 0.80 -12.71
C PHE A 237 -11.52 1.21 -11.39
N VAL A 238 -11.40 2.52 -11.16
CA VAL A 238 -10.71 3.06 -9.99
C VAL A 238 -11.72 3.71 -9.07
N GLN A 239 -11.75 3.28 -7.82
CA GLN A 239 -12.48 3.93 -6.72
C GLN A 239 -11.46 4.47 -5.72
N THR A 240 -11.45 5.79 -5.52
CA THR A 240 -10.45 6.45 -4.65
C THR A 240 -10.94 6.60 -3.21
N SER A 241 -10.08 6.37 -2.23
CA SER A 241 -10.41 6.48 -0.79
C SER A 241 -10.61 7.93 -0.34
N CYS A 242 -10.10 8.89 -1.11
CA CYS A 242 -10.24 10.33 -0.88
C CYS A 242 -11.31 11.00 -1.76
N CYS A 243 -12.05 10.23 -2.56
CA CYS A 243 -13.16 10.74 -3.37
C CYS A 243 -12.81 11.82 -4.42
N ASP A 244 -11.54 11.97 -4.81
CA ASP A 244 -11.06 13.08 -5.65
C ASP A 244 -10.45 12.65 -6.99
N GLY A 245 -10.50 11.34 -7.29
CA GLY A 245 -9.97 10.78 -8.54
C GLY A 245 -8.44 10.74 -8.61
N VAL A 246 -7.74 10.90 -7.48
CA VAL A 246 -6.28 10.82 -7.41
C VAL A 246 -5.85 9.52 -6.73
N ILE A 247 -5.06 8.71 -7.43
CA ILE A 247 -4.51 7.46 -6.90
C ILE A 247 -3.34 7.79 -5.96
N ARG A 248 -3.48 7.43 -4.69
CA ARG A 248 -2.48 7.59 -3.63
C ARG A 248 -1.97 6.26 -3.11
N ARG A 249 -2.85 5.33 -2.72
CA ARG A 249 -2.51 4.04 -2.10
C ARG A 249 -3.23 2.91 -2.84
N PRO A 250 -2.70 2.46 -3.99
CA PRO A 250 -3.45 1.57 -4.87
C PRO A 250 -3.51 0.12 -4.38
N LEU A 251 -4.69 -0.48 -4.49
CA LEU A 251 -4.94 -1.91 -4.38
C LEU A 251 -5.58 -2.42 -5.68
N LEU A 252 -4.81 -3.15 -6.49
CA LEU A 252 -5.28 -3.75 -7.73
C LEU A 252 -5.96 -5.10 -7.47
N ILE A 253 -7.24 -5.22 -7.79
CA ILE A 253 -8.05 -6.43 -7.73
C ILE A 253 -8.21 -6.97 -9.16
N ILE A 254 -7.76 -8.20 -9.37
CA ILE A 254 -7.79 -8.88 -10.67
C ILE A 254 -8.88 -9.95 -10.62
N GLY A 255 -9.88 -9.82 -11.49
CA GLY A 255 -10.96 -10.79 -11.65
C GLY A 255 -10.53 -12.16 -12.18
N GLY A 256 -11.46 -13.11 -12.12
CA GLY A 256 -11.22 -14.52 -12.37
C GLY A 256 -11.58 -14.96 -13.78
N PHE A 257 -12.28 -16.09 -13.87
CA PHE A 257 -12.74 -16.68 -15.13
C PHE A 257 -14.27 -16.78 -15.08
N GLU A 258 -14.95 -15.72 -15.48
CA GLU A 258 -16.40 -15.54 -15.33
C GLU A 258 -17.14 -15.74 -16.66
N THR A 259 -17.27 -16.97 -17.16
CA THR A 259 -17.97 -17.13 -18.44
C THR A 259 -19.50 -17.05 -18.29
N PRO A 260 -20.21 -16.10 -18.96
CA PRO A 260 -21.67 -15.89 -18.85
C PRO A 260 -22.54 -17.10 -19.18
N THR A 261 -22.01 -18.05 -19.96
CA THR A 261 -22.81 -19.16 -20.49
C THR A 261 -22.89 -20.37 -19.58
N LEU A 262 -22.02 -20.46 -18.57
CA LEU A 262 -21.96 -21.60 -17.65
C LEU A 262 -22.42 -21.26 -16.23
N PHE A 263 -22.34 -19.98 -15.81
CA PHE A 263 -22.44 -19.60 -14.40
C PHE A 263 -23.55 -18.59 -14.04
N ASP A 264 -24.16 -17.88 -15.00
CA ASP A 264 -25.22 -16.92 -14.65
C ASP A 264 -26.34 -16.79 -15.73
N PRO A 265 -27.61 -17.09 -15.39
CA PRO A 265 -28.74 -16.83 -16.27
C PRO A 265 -29.12 -15.35 -16.43
N ASP A 266 -28.67 -14.43 -15.56
CA ASP A 266 -29.22 -13.08 -15.39
C ASP A 266 -28.41 -11.92 -16.00
N ILE A 267 -27.30 -12.17 -16.71
CA ILE A 267 -26.47 -11.08 -17.27
C ILE A 267 -26.87 -10.71 -18.72
N GLU A 268 -26.99 -9.41 -18.98
CA GLU A 268 -27.66 -8.76 -20.13
C GLU A 268 -26.75 -8.59 -21.38
N ASP A 269 -27.42 -8.60 -22.54
CA ASP A 269 -27.07 -7.92 -23.80
C ASP A 269 -25.64 -8.04 -24.35
N ASN A 270 -25.45 -8.83 -25.43
CA ASN A 270 -24.62 -8.49 -26.61
C ASN A 270 -24.53 -9.70 -27.58
N GLN A 271 -25.29 -9.67 -28.67
CA GLN A 271 -25.09 -10.57 -29.81
C GLN A 271 -24.92 -9.78 -31.11
N GLU A 272 -23.69 -9.67 -31.59
CA GLU A 272 -23.42 -9.54 -33.02
C GLU A 272 -22.68 -10.81 -33.50
N ASN A 273 -23.10 -11.39 -34.64
CA ASN A 273 -22.49 -12.56 -35.30
C ASN A 273 -22.62 -13.95 -34.66
N GLY A 274 -23.49 -14.16 -33.67
CA GLY A 274 -23.92 -15.51 -33.26
C GLY A 274 -22.91 -16.30 -32.41
N HIS A 275 -22.01 -15.60 -31.74
CA HIS A 275 -21.22 -16.12 -30.62
C HIS A 275 -21.66 -15.39 -29.35
N PRO A 276 -21.77 -16.07 -28.19
CA PRO A 276 -21.96 -15.39 -26.91
C PRO A 276 -20.70 -14.55 -26.64
N PHE A 277 -20.84 -13.24 -26.73
CA PHE A 277 -19.82 -12.30 -26.29
C PHE A 277 -19.87 -12.21 -24.75
N PHE A 278 -18.70 -11.99 -24.16
CA PHE A 278 -18.43 -11.95 -22.72
C PHE A 278 -18.97 -10.63 -22.13
N ILE A 279 -19.18 -10.57 -20.83
CA ILE A 279 -20.12 -9.67 -20.14
C ILE A 279 -19.65 -8.20 -20.12
N ASP A 280 -20.58 -7.27 -20.38
CA ASP A 280 -20.59 -5.94 -19.75
C ASP A 280 -21.16 -6.16 -18.32
N ASN A 281 -20.33 -5.97 -17.27
CA ASN A 281 -20.59 -6.10 -15.80
C ASN A 281 -19.89 -7.24 -15.01
N ASP A 282 -18.69 -7.70 -15.40
CA ASP A 282 -17.84 -8.59 -14.55
C ASP A 282 -17.38 -7.90 -13.23
N PHE A 283 -17.37 -6.56 -13.23
CA PHE A 283 -17.10 -5.69 -12.08
C PHE A 283 -18.11 -5.83 -10.92
N ASP A 284 -19.41 -5.90 -11.23
CA ASP A 284 -20.47 -5.89 -10.22
C ASP A 284 -20.42 -7.14 -9.32
N PHE A 285 -20.06 -8.29 -9.90
CA PHE A 285 -20.00 -9.56 -9.18
C PHE A 285 -18.94 -9.54 -8.08
N ILE A 286 -17.70 -9.15 -8.40
CA ILE A 286 -16.61 -9.11 -7.43
C ILE A 286 -16.90 -8.07 -6.34
N ILE A 287 -17.43 -6.91 -6.71
CA ILE A 287 -17.83 -5.87 -5.75
C ILE A 287 -18.95 -6.33 -4.85
N GLU A 288 -19.96 -7.02 -5.38
CA GLU A 288 -21.04 -7.59 -4.56
C GLU A 288 -20.45 -8.52 -3.50
N ARG A 289 -19.55 -9.44 -3.90
CA ARG A 289 -18.89 -10.37 -2.96
C ARG A 289 -18.06 -9.66 -1.91
N LEU A 290 -17.27 -8.64 -2.28
CA LEU A 290 -16.51 -7.84 -1.31
C LEU A 290 -17.40 -6.97 -0.41
N THR A 291 -18.60 -6.60 -0.87
CA THR A 291 -19.58 -5.82 -0.10
C THR A 291 -20.32 -6.68 0.93
N VAL A 292 -20.41 -7.99 0.71
CA VAL A 292 -21.03 -8.93 1.67
C VAL A 292 -20.02 -9.77 2.44
N ALA A 293 -18.74 -9.74 2.05
CA ALA A 293 -17.66 -10.47 2.72
C ALA A 293 -17.48 -9.95 4.15
N PRO A 294 -17.72 -10.79 5.17
CA PRO A 294 -17.66 -10.35 6.56
C PRO A 294 -16.21 -10.18 7.00
N THR A 295 -15.93 -9.16 7.80
CA THR A 295 -14.63 -8.98 8.46
C THR A 295 -14.76 -9.07 9.98
N PRO A 296 -13.64 -9.20 10.69
CA PRO A 296 -13.63 -9.13 12.14
C PRO A 296 -14.13 -7.81 12.74
N THR A 297 -14.13 -6.71 11.99
CA THR A 297 -14.61 -5.39 12.46
C THR A 297 -16.14 -5.33 12.49
N GLY A 298 -16.81 -6.24 11.78
CA GLY A 298 -18.24 -6.23 11.55
C GLY A 298 -18.67 -5.39 10.34
N ASN A 299 -17.73 -4.72 9.67
CA ASN A 299 -17.95 -4.06 8.38
C ASN A 299 -17.74 -5.04 7.21
N PRO A 300 -18.21 -4.70 6.00
CA PRO A 300 -17.72 -5.31 4.77
C PRO A 300 -16.23 -5.05 4.53
N ILE A 301 -15.52 -5.99 3.90
CA ILE A 301 -14.08 -5.83 3.63
C ILE A 301 -13.77 -4.62 2.75
N ILE A 302 -14.64 -4.31 1.78
CA ILE A 302 -14.48 -3.13 0.93
C ILE A 302 -14.43 -1.84 1.76
N GLN A 303 -15.27 -1.75 2.80
CA GLN A 303 -15.32 -0.59 3.68
C GLN A 303 -14.08 -0.50 4.57
N ASP A 304 -13.61 -1.63 5.10
CA ASP A 304 -12.39 -1.64 5.91
C ASP A 304 -11.15 -1.25 5.08
N LEU A 305 -11.05 -1.71 3.82
CA LEU A 305 -9.95 -1.31 2.93
C LEU A 305 -9.99 0.18 2.56
N LEU A 306 -11.18 0.72 2.27
CA LEU A 306 -11.36 2.16 2.00
C LEU A 306 -11.05 3.00 3.25
N ASN A 307 -11.49 2.57 4.43
CA ASN A 307 -11.15 3.22 5.71
C ASN A 307 -9.65 3.17 6.01
N ASP A 308 -8.96 2.11 5.59
CA ASP A 308 -7.49 2.00 5.64
C ASP A 308 -6.79 2.82 4.54
N GLY A 309 -7.53 3.64 3.79
CA GLY A 309 -7.04 4.59 2.81
C GLY A 309 -6.71 3.99 1.43
N TYR A 310 -7.04 2.72 1.16
CA TYR A 310 -6.77 2.11 -0.14
C TYR A 310 -7.66 2.65 -1.25
N ASP A 311 -7.04 3.02 -2.37
CA ASP A 311 -7.73 3.21 -3.65
C ASP A 311 -7.91 1.84 -4.30
N LEU A 312 -9.16 1.42 -4.44
CA LEU A 312 -9.51 0.12 -4.99
C LEU A 312 -9.56 0.20 -6.51
N ILE A 313 -8.74 -0.60 -7.18
CA ILE A 313 -8.59 -0.60 -8.64
C ILE A 313 -8.94 -1.98 -9.15
N PHE A 314 -9.99 -2.11 -9.94
CA PHE A 314 -10.46 -3.38 -10.49
C PHE A 314 -10.02 -3.50 -11.94
N LEU A 315 -9.38 -4.61 -12.29
CA LEU A 315 -9.04 -4.94 -13.67
C LEU A 315 -10.16 -5.77 -14.31
N ASP A 316 -10.70 -5.23 -15.40
CA ASP A 316 -11.69 -5.85 -16.27
C ASP A 316 -11.04 -6.25 -17.60
N PHE A 317 -11.15 -7.54 -17.95
CA PHE A 317 -10.53 -8.11 -19.14
C PHE A 317 -11.50 -8.05 -20.31
N ASP A 318 -11.01 -7.73 -21.51
CA ASP A 318 -11.78 -7.81 -22.76
C ASP A 318 -12.13 -9.26 -23.15
N ASP A 319 -11.23 -10.22 -22.90
CA ASP A 319 -11.48 -11.64 -23.10
C ASP A 319 -10.55 -12.47 -22.19
N GLU A 320 -11.08 -12.82 -21.02
CA GLU A 320 -10.47 -13.67 -20.00
C GLU A 320 -10.21 -15.11 -20.49
N THR A 321 -10.78 -15.48 -21.64
CA THR A 321 -10.64 -16.80 -22.23
C THR A 321 -9.45 -16.94 -23.22
N LYS A 322 -8.70 -15.85 -23.46
CA LYS A 322 -7.40 -15.83 -24.17
C LYS A 322 -6.32 -16.65 -23.43
N PRO A 323 -5.16 -16.99 -24.05
CA PRO A 323 -4.07 -17.65 -23.35
C PRO A 323 -3.64 -16.88 -22.10
N LEU A 324 -3.35 -17.58 -21.00
CA LEU A 324 -3.01 -16.96 -19.70
C LEU A 324 -1.83 -15.99 -19.79
N GLU A 325 -0.87 -16.25 -20.68
CA GLU A 325 0.28 -15.38 -20.92
C GLU A 325 -0.11 -14.02 -21.53
N GLN A 326 -1.21 -13.98 -22.32
CA GLN A 326 -1.76 -12.74 -22.88
C GLN A 326 -2.48 -11.92 -21.81
N ASN A 327 -3.31 -12.55 -21.00
CA ASN A 327 -3.99 -11.89 -19.87
C ASN A 327 -2.97 -11.36 -18.85
N ALA A 328 -1.86 -12.08 -18.63
CA ALA A 328 -0.75 -11.56 -17.84
C ALA A 328 -0.08 -10.32 -18.46
N GLN A 329 -0.08 -10.12 -19.79
CA GLN A 329 0.41 -8.87 -20.39
C GLN A 329 -0.50 -7.69 -20.04
N VAL A 330 -1.82 -7.91 -19.99
CA VAL A 330 -2.79 -6.88 -19.56
C VAL A 330 -2.53 -6.47 -18.12
N VAL A 331 -2.31 -7.44 -17.22
CA VAL A 331 -1.94 -7.14 -15.82
C VAL A 331 -0.64 -6.32 -15.73
N LYS A 332 0.39 -6.67 -16.52
CA LYS A 332 1.64 -5.87 -16.55
C LYS A 332 1.38 -4.44 -17.02
N GLN A 333 0.50 -4.26 -18.00
CA GLN A 333 0.10 -2.93 -18.46
C GLN A 333 -0.69 -2.16 -17.40
N ALA A 334 -1.58 -2.83 -16.66
CA ALA A 334 -2.30 -2.26 -15.53
C ALA A 334 -1.34 -1.77 -14.44
N ILE A 335 -0.38 -2.60 -14.02
CA ILE A 335 0.63 -2.24 -13.02
C ILE A 335 1.42 -1.00 -13.44
N ARG A 336 1.84 -0.94 -14.72
CA ARG A 336 2.55 0.23 -15.26
C ARG A 336 1.68 1.49 -15.20
N GLU A 337 0.43 1.43 -15.67
CA GLU A 337 -0.48 2.57 -15.65
C GLU A 337 -0.79 3.07 -14.24
N ILE A 338 -0.96 2.16 -13.26
CA ILE A 338 -1.19 2.53 -11.87
C ILE A 338 0.04 3.23 -11.29
N ASN A 339 1.24 2.66 -11.48
CA ASN A 339 2.48 3.25 -10.98
C ASN A 339 2.84 4.57 -11.67
N ASP A 340 2.48 4.76 -12.95
CA ASP A 340 2.68 6.01 -13.67
C ASP A 340 1.71 7.12 -13.21
N ARG A 341 0.56 6.77 -12.62
CA ARG A 341 -0.49 7.71 -12.20
C ARG A 341 -0.53 8.01 -10.71
N LYS A 342 -0.02 7.12 -9.86
CA LYS A 342 -0.03 7.34 -8.41
C LYS A 342 0.82 8.55 -8.04
N VAL A 343 0.34 9.37 -7.10
CA VAL A 343 1.01 10.62 -6.68
C VAL A 343 1.89 10.45 -5.45
N THR A 344 1.89 9.27 -4.84
CA THR A 344 2.70 8.93 -3.67
C THR A 344 3.66 7.78 -3.97
N ASP A 345 4.66 7.60 -3.11
CA ASP A 345 5.59 6.46 -3.16
C ASP A 345 5.04 5.19 -2.48
N GLU A 346 3.73 5.13 -2.16
CA GLU A 346 3.11 3.94 -1.58
C GLU A 346 3.16 2.76 -2.59
N PRO A 347 3.72 1.60 -2.20
CA PRO A 347 3.81 0.44 -3.07
C PRO A 347 2.44 -0.21 -3.30
N LEU A 348 2.24 -0.79 -4.48
CA LEU A 348 1.01 -1.44 -4.89
C LEU A 348 0.73 -2.71 -4.06
N VAL A 349 -0.53 -2.91 -3.68
CA VAL A 349 -1.04 -4.22 -3.25
C VAL A 349 -1.84 -4.82 -4.41
N ILE A 350 -1.64 -6.11 -4.70
CA ILE A 350 -2.34 -6.79 -5.79
C ILE A 350 -3.07 -8.01 -5.22
N ALA A 351 -4.36 -8.14 -5.49
CA ALA A 351 -5.17 -9.30 -5.15
C ALA A 351 -5.75 -9.93 -6.41
N GLY A 352 -5.41 -11.17 -6.71
CA GLY A 352 -5.97 -11.93 -7.82
C GLY A 352 -6.94 -13.00 -7.34
N LEU A 353 -8.17 -12.94 -7.83
CA LEU A 353 -9.24 -13.90 -7.53
C LEU A 353 -9.28 -14.97 -8.61
N SER A 354 -9.39 -16.25 -8.22
CA SER A 354 -9.46 -17.37 -9.19
C SER A 354 -8.34 -17.29 -10.25
N MET A 355 -8.65 -17.29 -11.56
CA MET A 355 -7.67 -17.11 -12.64
C MET A 355 -6.83 -15.83 -12.47
N GLY A 356 -7.40 -14.76 -11.93
CA GLY A 356 -6.72 -13.49 -11.64
C GLY A 356 -5.45 -13.66 -10.82
N GLY A 357 -5.44 -14.60 -9.87
CA GLY A 357 -4.23 -14.89 -9.10
C GLY A 357 -3.15 -15.63 -9.89
N VAL A 358 -3.54 -16.44 -10.89
CA VAL A 358 -2.58 -17.09 -11.79
C VAL A 358 -1.92 -16.06 -12.71
N VAL A 359 -2.73 -15.21 -13.36
CA VAL A 359 -2.21 -14.20 -14.30
C VAL A 359 -1.51 -13.06 -13.59
N GLY A 360 -1.95 -12.70 -12.37
CA GLY A 360 -1.28 -11.73 -11.50
C GLY A 360 0.11 -12.19 -11.06
N LYS A 361 0.22 -13.43 -10.56
CA LYS A 361 1.52 -14.02 -10.21
C LYS A 361 2.42 -14.13 -11.43
N LEU A 362 1.89 -14.54 -12.57
CA LEU A 362 2.65 -14.68 -13.81
C LEU A 362 3.19 -13.33 -14.28
N ALA A 363 2.37 -12.27 -14.24
CA ALA A 363 2.77 -10.92 -14.59
C ALA A 363 3.95 -10.43 -13.73
N LEU A 364 3.84 -10.56 -12.42
CA LEU A 364 4.89 -10.17 -11.47
C LEU A 364 6.20 -10.95 -11.70
N LEU A 365 6.11 -12.28 -11.81
CA LEU A 365 7.29 -13.13 -12.08
C LEU A 365 7.95 -12.79 -13.43
N GLU A 366 7.18 -12.49 -14.46
CA GLU A 366 7.73 -12.06 -15.76
C GLU A 366 8.42 -10.69 -15.66
N MET A 367 7.84 -9.72 -14.94
CA MET A 367 8.46 -8.41 -14.69
C MET A 367 9.78 -8.57 -13.93
N GLU A 368 9.81 -9.36 -12.85
CA GLU A 368 11.02 -9.63 -12.09
C GLU A 368 12.12 -10.30 -12.93
N ARG A 369 11.76 -11.32 -13.73
CA ARG A 369 12.67 -11.99 -14.66
C ARG A 369 13.27 -11.01 -15.67
N ASP A 370 12.46 -10.09 -16.18
CA ASP A 370 12.84 -9.11 -17.19
C ASP A 370 13.58 -7.90 -16.57
N GLY A 371 13.76 -7.87 -15.24
CA GLY A 371 14.45 -6.81 -14.50
C GLY A 371 13.62 -5.53 -14.37
N GLU A 372 12.31 -5.62 -14.54
CA GLU A 372 11.35 -4.54 -14.40
C GLU A 372 10.84 -4.47 -12.95
N THR A 373 10.89 -3.28 -12.35
CA THR A 373 10.34 -3.04 -11.02
C THR A 373 8.84 -2.85 -11.12
N HIS A 374 8.05 -3.72 -10.50
CA HIS A 374 6.58 -3.61 -10.47
C HIS A 374 6.07 -2.76 -9.30
N ASP A 375 6.95 -2.37 -8.37
CA ASP A 375 6.66 -1.52 -7.21
C ASP A 375 5.43 -1.96 -6.39
N ALA A 376 5.33 -3.28 -6.19
CA ALA A 376 4.30 -3.91 -5.39
C ALA A 376 4.94 -4.47 -4.13
N ARG A 377 4.29 -4.34 -2.96
CA ARG A 377 4.79 -4.91 -1.70
C ARG A 377 4.16 -6.25 -1.35
N LEU A 378 2.93 -6.48 -1.79
CA LEU A 378 2.13 -7.64 -1.42
C LEU A 378 1.32 -8.13 -2.63
N PHE A 379 1.37 -9.43 -2.88
CA PHE A 379 0.50 -10.14 -3.80
C PHE A 379 -0.35 -11.15 -3.03
N VAL A 380 -1.66 -11.15 -3.30
CA VAL A 380 -2.64 -12.03 -2.67
C VAL A 380 -3.31 -12.86 -3.76
N SER A 381 -3.26 -14.19 -3.64
CA SER A 381 -4.01 -15.10 -4.53
C SER A 381 -5.16 -15.72 -3.75
N VAL A 382 -6.40 -15.43 -4.16
CA VAL A 382 -7.62 -15.89 -3.48
C VAL A 382 -8.27 -17.01 -4.30
N ASP A 383 -8.30 -18.20 -3.71
CA ASP A 383 -8.76 -19.47 -4.28
C ASP A 383 -8.30 -19.69 -5.73
N SER A 384 -7.07 -19.28 -6.02
CA SER A 384 -6.54 -19.24 -7.38
C SER A 384 -5.97 -20.60 -7.79
N PRO A 385 -6.25 -21.14 -8.99
CA PRO A 385 -5.70 -22.42 -9.46
C PRO A 385 -4.22 -22.34 -9.83
N LEU A 386 -3.35 -21.98 -8.89
CA LEU A 386 -1.90 -21.82 -9.11
C LEU A 386 -1.23 -23.12 -9.56
N ARG A 387 -1.84 -24.28 -9.25
CA ARG A 387 -1.45 -25.59 -9.78
C ARG A 387 -2.54 -26.27 -10.60
N GLY A 388 -3.50 -25.51 -11.11
CA GLY A 388 -4.59 -25.98 -11.96
C GLY A 388 -5.93 -26.15 -11.24
N ALA A 389 -6.98 -26.06 -12.04
CA ALA A 389 -8.36 -26.27 -11.65
C ALA A 389 -8.84 -27.68 -12.05
N ASN A 390 -10.04 -28.03 -11.61
CA ASN A 390 -10.67 -29.30 -11.88
C ASN A 390 -12.14 -29.10 -12.30
N ILE A 391 -12.51 -29.68 -13.43
CA ILE A 391 -13.91 -29.91 -13.82
C ILE A 391 -13.98 -31.42 -14.09
N PRO A 392 -14.92 -32.17 -13.49
CA PRO A 392 -14.95 -33.62 -13.58
C PRO A 392 -14.81 -34.09 -15.02
N LEU A 393 -13.77 -34.89 -15.29
CA LEU A 393 -13.43 -35.28 -16.67
C LEU A 393 -14.59 -36.04 -17.35
N GLY A 394 -15.36 -36.81 -16.58
CA GLY A 394 -16.57 -37.46 -17.06
C GLY A 394 -17.65 -36.48 -17.53
N LEU A 395 -17.79 -35.33 -16.86
CA LEU A 395 -18.72 -34.26 -17.21
C LEU A 395 -18.31 -33.56 -18.51
N GLN A 396 -17.02 -33.26 -18.68
CA GLN A 396 -16.48 -32.71 -19.93
C GLN A 396 -16.80 -33.61 -21.13
N HIS A 397 -16.60 -34.93 -20.99
CA HIS A 397 -16.94 -35.90 -22.04
C HIS A 397 -18.44 -35.97 -22.34
N MET A 398 -19.29 -35.84 -21.32
CA MET A 398 -20.73 -35.76 -21.48
C MET A 398 -21.14 -34.52 -22.29
N VAL A 399 -20.58 -33.35 -21.98
CA VAL A 399 -20.83 -32.09 -22.71
C VAL A 399 -20.45 -32.24 -24.19
N HIS A 400 -19.23 -32.70 -24.50
CA HIS A 400 -18.80 -32.88 -25.88
C HIS A 400 -19.61 -33.94 -26.63
N HIS A 401 -19.95 -35.05 -25.96
CA HIS A 401 -20.77 -36.09 -26.56
C HIS A 401 -22.16 -35.55 -26.93
N LEU A 402 -22.87 -34.91 -25.99
CA LEU A 402 -24.20 -34.39 -26.25
C LEU A 402 -24.17 -33.27 -27.29
N ASN A 403 -23.18 -32.38 -27.24
CA ASN A 403 -23.00 -31.32 -28.23
C ASN A 403 -22.87 -31.90 -29.65
N GLY A 404 -22.11 -32.99 -29.80
CA GLY A 404 -21.85 -33.66 -31.08
C GLY A 404 -22.93 -34.63 -31.56
N LEU A 405 -23.95 -34.93 -30.73
CA LEU A 405 -24.99 -35.91 -31.05
C LEU A 405 -25.77 -35.48 -32.30
N LYS A 406 -25.98 -36.40 -33.25
CA LYS A 406 -26.53 -36.07 -34.58
C LYS A 406 -28.06 -36.08 -34.63
N VAL A 407 -28.63 -35.00 -35.13
CA VAL A 407 -30.05 -34.83 -35.48
C VAL A 407 -30.18 -35.03 -37.00
N HIS A 408 -30.76 -36.16 -37.42
CA HIS A 408 -30.87 -36.51 -38.84
C HIS A 408 -32.08 -35.82 -39.51
N VAL A 409 -31.87 -34.67 -40.15
CA VAL A 409 -32.93 -33.92 -40.84
C VAL A 409 -33.41 -34.62 -42.12
N VAL A 410 -32.49 -35.26 -42.84
CA VAL A 410 -32.79 -36.17 -43.96
C VAL A 410 -31.87 -37.40 -43.84
N PRO A 411 -32.41 -38.61 -43.59
CA PRO A 411 -31.59 -39.80 -43.36
C PRO A 411 -30.58 -40.04 -44.49
N GLY A 412 -29.29 -40.15 -44.13
CA GLY A 412 -28.21 -40.42 -45.07
C GLY A 412 -27.82 -39.25 -45.98
N VAL A 413 -28.43 -38.08 -45.84
CA VAL A 413 -28.20 -36.91 -46.71
C VAL A 413 -27.80 -35.67 -45.90
N ALA A 414 -28.47 -35.37 -44.78
CA ALA A 414 -28.19 -34.19 -43.96
C ALA A 414 -28.42 -34.44 -42.47
N SER A 415 -27.46 -33.99 -41.65
CA SER A 415 -27.55 -34.00 -40.18
C SER A 415 -26.97 -32.72 -39.61
N ILE A 416 -27.56 -32.22 -38.53
CA ILE A 416 -27.01 -31.14 -37.71
C ILE A 416 -26.64 -31.70 -36.33
N SER A 417 -25.72 -31.05 -35.63
CA SER A 417 -25.37 -31.44 -34.26
C SER A 417 -26.41 -30.90 -33.28
N LEU A 418 -26.68 -31.61 -32.19
CA LEU A 418 -27.66 -31.20 -31.20
C LEU A 418 -27.31 -29.85 -30.58
N GLY A 419 -26.03 -29.54 -30.36
CA GLY A 419 -25.60 -28.23 -29.86
C GLY A 419 -25.97 -27.07 -30.79
N THR A 420 -26.12 -27.30 -32.10
CA THR A 420 -26.63 -26.26 -33.02
C THR A 420 -28.07 -25.87 -32.68
N LEU A 421 -28.88 -26.80 -32.15
CA LEU A 421 -30.26 -26.55 -31.72
C LEU A 421 -30.36 -26.15 -30.24
N VAL A 422 -29.29 -26.34 -29.47
CA VAL A 422 -29.19 -25.99 -28.05
C VAL A 422 -27.94 -25.14 -27.83
N PRO A 423 -28.01 -23.82 -28.15
CA PRO A 423 -26.91 -22.87 -28.00
C PRO A 423 -26.12 -22.97 -26.70
N ASP A 424 -26.78 -23.13 -25.56
CA ASP A 424 -26.12 -23.20 -24.25
C ASP A 424 -25.19 -24.42 -24.12
N LEU A 425 -25.58 -25.55 -24.71
CA LEU A 425 -24.74 -26.75 -24.78
C LEU A 425 -23.54 -26.54 -25.73
N SER A 426 -23.73 -25.77 -26.80
CA SER A 426 -22.63 -25.39 -27.69
C SER A 426 -21.67 -24.38 -27.05
N GLY A 427 -22.20 -23.46 -26.22
CA GLY A 427 -21.42 -22.52 -25.41
C GLY A 427 -20.54 -23.25 -24.40
N ALA A 428 -21.12 -24.16 -23.60
CA ALA A 428 -20.36 -25.01 -22.69
C ALA A 428 -19.22 -25.79 -23.38
N ALA A 429 -19.50 -26.39 -24.54
CA ALA A 429 -18.50 -27.12 -25.31
C ALA A 429 -17.46 -26.21 -25.98
N PHE A 430 -17.80 -24.95 -26.26
CA PHE A 430 -16.89 -23.94 -26.80
C PHE A 430 -15.97 -23.40 -25.71
N THR A 431 -16.50 -23.05 -24.54
CA THR A 431 -15.73 -22.59 -23.36
C THR A 431 -14.69 -23.62 -22.94
N LEU A 432 -15.05 -24.90 -22.84
CA LEU A 432 -14.07 -25.97 -22.54
C LEU A 432 -12.88 -25.98 -23.51
N LYS A 433 -13.06 -25.55 -24.76
CA LYS A 433 -11.99 -25.55 -25.77
C LYS A 433 -11.13 -24.29 -25.75
N ARG A 434 -11.46 -23.29 -24.93
CA ARG A 434 -10.72 -22.02 -24.88
C ARG A 434 -9.30 -22.22 -24.32
N PRO A 435 -8.31 -21.44 -24.78
CA PRO A 435 -6.92 -21.58 -24.36
C PRO A 435 -6.70 -21.53 -22.84
N SER A 436 -7.21 -20.52 -22.12
CA SER A 436 -7.02 -20.43 -20.66
C SER A 436 -7.62 -21.62 -19.93
N VAL A 437 -8.83 -22.06 -20.30
CA VAL A 437 -9.47 -23.26 -19.72
C VAL A 437 -8.59 -24.50 -19.89
N ARG A 438 -7.99 -24.69 -21.07
CA ARG A 438 -7.05 -25.79 -21.31
C ARG A 438 -5.73 -25.62 -20.56
N GLN A 439 -5.28 -24.41 -20.28
CA GLN A 439 -4.07 -24.16 -19.50
C GLN A 439 -4.32 -24.28 -17.99
N LEU A 440 -5.55 -24.08 -17.52
CA LEU A 440 -5.93 -24.19 -16.12
C LEU A 440 -6.36 -25.62 -15.72
N LEU A 441 -7.11 -26.34 -16.56
CA LEU A 441 -7.64 -27.64 -16.17
C LEU A 441 -6.56 -28.72 -16.12
N THR A 442 -6.42 -29.39 -14.97
CA THR A 442 -5.42 -30.45 -14.80
C THR A 442 -5.66 -31.64 -15.74
N TYR A 443 -6.94 -31.98 -15.94
CA TYR A 443 -7.40 -33.00 -16.89
C TYR A 443 -8.36 -32.39 -17.90
N HIS A 444 -8.17 -32.72 -19.18
CA HIS A 444 -8.96 -32.17 -20.27
C HIS A 444 -9.37 -33.24 -21.29
N SER A 445 -10.64 -33.25 -21.67
CA SER A 445 -11.25 -34.32 -22.47
C SER A 445 -10.85 -34.39 -23.96
N GLU A 446 -10.31 -33.30 -24.51
CA GLU A 446 -9.81 -33.22 -25.90
C GLU A 446 -8.27 -33.41 -26.00
N GLU A 447 -7.60 -33.68 -24.88
CA GLU A 447 -6.16 -33.96 -24.79
C GLU A 447 -5.92 -35.45 -24.50
N ASP A 448 -4.66 -35.87 -24.36
CA ASP A 448 -4.38 -37.20 -23.83
C ASP A 448 -5.01 -37.32 -22.43
N LEU A 449 -5.82 -38.37 -22.22
CA LEU A 449 -6.66 -38.55 -21.03
C LEU A 449 -5.88 -38.59 -19.71
N LEU A 450 -4.55 -38.72 -19.77
CA LEU A 450 -3.63 -38.70 -18.64
C LEU A 450 -2.70 -37.48 -18.61
N PHE A 451 -2.65 -36.72 -19.71
CA PHE A 451 -1.70 -35.64 -19.94
C PHE A 451 -2.35 -34.49 -20.73
N ASN A 452 -2.89 -33.49 -20.04
CA ASN A 452 -3.20 -32.21 -20.67
C ASN A 452 -1.88 -31.49 -20.99
N ASN A 453 -1.50 -31.47 -22.27
CA ASN A 453 -0.24 -30.86 -22.70
C ASN A 453 -0.25 -29.33 -22.58
N SER A 454 -1.40 -28.69 -22.77
CA SER A 454 -1.55 -27.24 -22.60
C SER A 454 -1.29 -26.82 -21.16
N TYR A 455 -1.96 -27.47 -20.20
CA TYR A 455 -1.72 -27.26 -18.77
C TYR A 455 -0.25 -27.54 -18.40
N ARG A 456 0.32 -28.68 -18.82
CA ARG A 456 1.72 -29.02 -18.46
C ARG A 456 2.72 -28.01 -19.02
N SER A 457 2.57 -27.62 -20.28
CA SER A 457 3.49 -26.67 -20.92
C SER A 457 3.43 -25.31 -20.21
N PHE A 458 2.21 -24.84 -19.89
CA PHE A 458 2.02 -23.61 -19.13
C PHE A 458 2.58 -23.73 -17.71
N TYR A 459 2.24 -24.79 -16.98
CA TYR A 459 2.65 -24.97 -15.60
C TYR A 459 4.18 -25.17 -15.46
N ASP A 460 4.82 -25.90 -16.38
CA ASP A 460 6.28 -26.02 -16.43
C ASP A 460 6.93 -24.65 -16.70
N TYR A 461 6.33 -23.81 -17.56
CA TYR A 461 6.78 -22.43 -17.76
C TYR A 461 6.58 -21.58 -16.49
N PHE A 462 5.38 -21.56 -15.93
CA PHE A 462 5.00 -20.80 -14.74
C PHE A 462 5.91 -21.12 -13.55
N THR A 463 6.13 -22.40 -13.27
CA THR A 463 7.02 -22.83 -12.17
C THR A 463 8.49 -22.61 -12.46
N SER A 464 8.93 -22.58 -13.72
CA SER A 464 10.32 -22.27 -14.07
C SER A 464 10.76 -20.85 -13.69
N LEU A 465 9.80 -19.95 -13.46
CA LEU A 465 10.05 -18.59 -13.02
C LEU A 465 10.38 -18.49 -11.51
N GLY A 466 10.01 -19.50 -10.72
CA GLY A 466 10.35 -19.59 -9.30
C GLY A 466 9.40 -18.84 -8.37
N LYS A 467 9.95 -18.31 -7.26
CA LYS A 467 9.24 -17.57 -6.21
C LYS A 467 9.42 -16.06 -6.43
N LEU A 468 8.37 -15.27 -6.16
CA LEU A 468 8.43 -13.80 -6.13
C LEU A 468 9.53 -13.30 -5.18
N GLN A 469 10.33 -12.32 -5.62
CA GLN A 469 11.48 -11.80 -4.89
C GLN A 469 11.32 -10.33 -4.47
N GLN A 470 10.45 -9.56 -5.13
CA GLN A 470 10.26 -8.13 -4.89
C GLN A 470 9.01 -7.83 -4.04
N CYS A 471 8.11 -8.80 -3.82
CA CYS A 471 6.95 -8.67 -2.94
C CYS A 471 6.68 -9.94 -2.13
N GLU A 472 5.93 -9.79 -1.04
CA GLU A 472 5.41 -10.93 -0.27
C GLU A 472 4.21 -11.57 -0.97
N HIS A 473 4.04 -12.89 -0.84
CA HIS A 473 2.89 -13.62 -1.40
C HIS A 473 2.05 -14.30 -0.32
N LEU A 474 0.80 -13.86 -0.15
CA LEU A 474 -0.25 -14.55 0.60
C LEU A 474 -1.16 -15.39 -0.32
N ALA A 475 -1.31 -16.68 -0.02
CA ALA A 475 -2.33 -17.52 -0.66
C ALA A 475 -3.50 -17.82 0.28
N ILE A 476 -4.72 -17.63 -0.20
CA ILE A 476 -5.97 -17.96 0.47
C ILE A 476 -6.65 -19.07 -0.30
N ALA A 477 -7.09 -20.15 0.36
CA ALA A 477 -7.92 -21.17 -0.26
C ALA A 477 -9.29 -21.26 0.40
N ALA A 478 -10.32 -21.51 -0.40
CA ALA A 478 -11.69 -21.74 0.09
C ALA A 478 -11.88 -23.18 0.61
N GLY A 479 -11.03 -24.11 0.19
CA GLY A 479 -11.07 -25.51 0.58
C GLY A 479 -10.39 -25.84 1.92
N SER A 480 -10.66 -27.04 2.41
CA SER A 480 -10.20 -27.48 3.74
C SER A 480 -8.69 -27.69 3.85
N GLN A 481 -8.06 -27.18 4.92
CA GLN A 481 -6.66 -27.47 5.29
C GLN A 481 -6.48 -28.71 6.15
N ILE A 482 -7.57 -29.24 6.73
CA ILE A 482 -7.53 -30.46 7.57
C ILE A 482 -7.87 -31.75 6.80
N GLY A 483 -7.90 -31.68 5.46
CA GLY A 483 -8.06 -32.86 4.60
C GLY A 483 -9.52 -33.32 4.42
N ILE A 484 -10.51 -32.49 4.73
CA ILE A 484 -11.93 -32.81 4.54
C ILE A 484 -12.32 -32.61 3.07
N GLY A 485 -12.71 -33.69 2.39
CA GLY A 485 -13.17 -33.65 1.00
C GLY A 485 -14.63 -33.22 0.82
N GLN A 486 -15.16 -33.39 -0.39
CA GLN A 486 -16.50 -32.92 -0.81
C GLN A 486 -17.68 -33.80 -0.35
N GLY A 487 -17.45 -34.79 0.50
CA GLY A 487 -18.52 -35.64 1.07
C GLY A 487 -18.84 -36.92 0.30
N PHE A 488 -18.06 -37.22 -0.74
CA PHE A 488 -18.14 -38.48 -1.47
C PHE A 488 -16.75 -39.06 -1.77
N ASN A 489 -16.71 -40.34 -2.12
CA ASN A 489 -15.45 -41.05 -2.35
C ASN A 489 -14.98 -40.92 -3.81
N PRO A 490 -13.68 -41.12 -4.06
CA PRO A 490 -13.17 -41.29 -5.41
C PRO A 490 -13.92 -42.38 -6.19
N HIS A 491 -14.30 -42.09 -7.44
CA HIS A 491 -15.11 -42.96 -8.31
C HIS A 491 -16.54 -43.24 -7.81
N ASP A 492 -17.09 -42.42 -6.91
CA ASP A 492 -18.54 -42.38 -6.75
C ASP A 492 -19.22 -41.80 -8.00
N LYS A 493 -20.48 -42.17 -8.22
CA LYS A 493 -21.24 -41.62 -9.35
C LYS A 493 -21.64 -40.18 -9.00
N LEU A 494 -21.31 -39.25 -9.88
CA LEU A 494 -21.81 -37.86 -9.83
C LEU A 494 -23.23 -37.80 -10.40
N VAL A 495 -23.43 -38.46 -11.56
CA VAL A 495 -24.72 -38.54 -12.25
C VAL A 495 -25.01 -40.01 -12.60
N SER A 496 -26.23 -40.46 -12.35
CA SER A 496 -26.71 -41.80 -12.72
C SER A 496 -28.17 -41.77 -13.19
N LEU A 497 -28.36 -41.93 -14.49
CA LEU A 497 -29.64 -42.01 -15.15
C LEU A 497 -29.78 -43.39 -15.81
N ALA A 498 -30.31 -44.36 -15.07
CA ALA A 498 -30.49 -45.73 -15.54
C ALA A 498 -31.91 -46.26 -15.27
N GLY A 499 -32.59 -46.81 -16.28
CA GLY A 499 -33.93 -47.38 -16.07
C GLY A 499 -34.76 -47.62 -17.33
N THR A 500 -36.05 -47.88 -17.12
CA THR A 500 -37.08 -47.93 -18.18
C THR A 500 -37.98 -46.69 -18.13
N SER A 501 -38.52 -46.27 -19.28
CA SER A 501 -39.23 -44.98 -19.44
C SER A 501 -40.38 -44.72 -18.45
N GLY A 502 -41.01 -45.77 -17.90
CA GLY A 502 -42.07 -45.65 -16.91
C GLY A 502 -41.62 -45.38 -15.47
N GLN A 503 -40.37 -45.73 -15.11
CA GLN A 503 -39.84 -45.57 -13.75
C GLN A 503 -39.29 -44.16 -13.50
N LEU A 504 -38.89 -43.49 -14.57
CA LEU A 504 -38.22 -42.20 -14.52
C LEU A 504 -39.21 -41.03 -14.70
N LEU A 505 -40.40 -41.25 -15.29
CA LEU A 505 -41.44 -40.23 -15.50
C LEU A 505 -41.95 -39.54 -14.21
N THR A 506 -41.79 -40.15 -13.04
CA THR A 506 -42.24 -39.61 -11.75
C THR A 506 -41.23 -38.69 -11.08
N GLN A 507 -40.02 -38.54 -11.62
CA GLN A 507 -38.93 -37.82 -10.97
C GLN A 507 -38.66 -36.41 -11.58
N PHE A 508 -38.84 -36.20 -12.90
CA PHE A 508 -38.33 -35.01 -13.63
C PHE A 508 -39.28 -33.79 -13.68
N SER A 509 -39.96 -33.44 -12.59
CA SER A 509 -40.96 -32.35 -12.58
C SER A 509 -40.37 -30.93 -12.50
N ASN A 510 -39.16 -30.74 -11.98
CA ASN A 510 -38.51 -29.42 -11.83
C ASN A 510 -37.05 -29.52 -12.29
N LEU A 511 -36.60 -28.65 -13.21
CA LEU A 511 -35.25 -28.70 -13.78
C LEU A 511 -34.68 -27.27 -13.89
N GLY A 512 -33.43 -27.08 -13.47
CA GLY A 512 -32.74 -25.78 -13.32
C GLY A 512 -31.60 -25.55 -14.32
N SER A 513 -30.91 -24.40 -14.19
CA SER A 513 -29.84 -23.87 -15.05
C SER A 513 -28.43 -24.37 -14.74
N GLY A 514 -27.46 -24.04 -15.60
CA GLY A 514 -26.02 -24.28 -15.37
C GLY A 514 -25.51 -25.65 -15.85
N TRP A 515 -24.60 -26.26 -15.06
CA TRP A 515 -24.01 -27.59 -15.30
C TRP A 515 -25.03 -28.74 -15.37
N SER A 516 -26.28 -28.49 -14.97
CA SER A 516 -27.43 -29.39 -15.10
C SER A 516 -27.89 -29.61 -16.54
N LEU A 517 -27.62 -28.65 -17.44
CA LEU A 517 -28.15 -28.65 -18.80
C LEU A 517 -27.90 -29.97 -19.56
N PRO A 518 -26.70 -30.57 -19.54
CA PRO A 518 -26.49 -31.82 -20.26
C PRO A 518 -27.15 -33.02 -19.52
N ILE A 519 -27.39 -32.92 -18.20
CA ILE A 519 -28.17 -33.90 -17.43
C ILE A 519 -29.64 -33.83 -17.86
N ASP A 520 -30.16 -32.63 -18.08
CA ASP A 520 -31.52 -32.37 -18.57
C ASP A 520 -31.74 -32.85 -20.00
N ILE A 521 -30.76 -32.64 -20.87
CA ILE A 521 -30.81 -33.14 -22.25
C ILE A 521 -30.79 -34.67 -22.27
N ALA A 522 -29.92 -35.30 -21.46
CA ALA A 522 -29.85 -36.74 -21.33
C ALA A 522 -31.16 -37.34 -20.78
N SER A 523 -31.78 -36.69 -19.79
CA SER A 523 -33.05 -37.12 -19.21
C SER A 523 -34.22 -37.01 -20.20
N ASN A 524 -34.29 -35.94 -20.99
CA ASN A 524 -35.32 -35.77 -22.02
C ASN A 524 -35.17 -36.77 -23.17
N LEU A 525 -33.92 -37.00 -23.63
CA LEU A 525 -33.62 -38.04 -24.61
C LEU A 525 -34.13 -39.39 -24.14
N PHE A 526 -33.98 -39.70 -22.86
CA PHE A 526 -34.50 -40.95 -22.33
C PHE A 526 -36.02 -41.07 -22.42
N LEU A 527 -36.74 -40.05 -21.95
CA LEU A 527 -38.21 -40.02 -21.94
C LEU A 527 -38.78 -40.22 -23.34
N GLY A 528 -38.11 -39.70 -24.37
CA GLY A 528 -38.51 -39.87 -25.77
C GLY A 528 -38.33 -41.29 -26.31
N THR A 529 -37.25 -41.99 -25.96
CA THR A 529 -36.86 -43.28 -26.58
C THR A 529 -37.80 -44.45 -26.25
N GLY A 530 -38.59 -44.37 -25.17
CA GLY A 530 -39.48 -45.45 -24.75
C GLY A 530 -38.77 -46.79 -24.46
N GLY A 531 -37.43 -46.78 -24.34
CA GLY A 531 -36.57 -47.95 -24.23
C GLY A 531 -35.75 -47.99 -22.93
N TYR A 532 -34.44 -48.22 -23.05
CA TYR A 532 -33.49 -48.31 -21.93
C TYR A 532 -32.36 -47.29 -22.13
N LEU A 533 -32.05 -46.51 -21.08
CA LEU A 533 -30.89 -45.63 -21.02
C LEU A 533 -30.06 -46.04 -19.82
N ASP A 534 -28.76 -45.87 -19.99
CA ASP A 534 -27.74 -46.05 -18.98
C ASP A 534 -26.69 -44.97 -19.21
N PHE A 535 -26.91 -43.85 -18.53
CA PHE A 535 -26.10 -42.64 -18.63
C PHE A 535 -25.51 -42.36 -17.25
N ASP A 536 -24.21 -42.60 -17.11
CA ASP A 536 -23.49 -42.51 -15.85
C ASP A 536 -22.24 -41.63 -16.03
N VAL A 537 -22.04 -40.73 -15.06
CA VAL A 537 -20.83 -39.93 -14.87
C VAL A 537 -20.26 -40.28 -13.50
N TRP A 538 -18.98 -40.65 -13.45
CA TRP A 538 -18.28 -40.92 -12.20
C TRP A 538 -17.25 -39.84 -11.92
N SER A 539 -16.97 -39.63 -10.64
CA SER A 539 -15.81 -38.88 -10.21
C SER A 539 -14.52 -39.61 -10.58
N LEU A 540 -13.42 -38.87 -10.63
CA LEU A 540 -12.10 -39.40 -10.93
C LEU A 540 -11.71 -40.50 -9.92
N PRO A 541 -11.18 -41.64 -10.41
CA PRO A 541 -10.69 -42.69 -9.52
C PRO A 541 -9.36 -42.31 -8.88
N ASP A 542 -9.14 -42.80 -7.67
CA ASP A 542 -7.87 -42.64 -6.95
C ASP A 542 -6.73 -43.50 -7.54
N MET A 543 -5.49 -43.20 -7.18
CA MET A 543 -4.27 -43.86 -7.64
C MET A 543 -3.67 -44.83 -6.60
N PRO A 544 -3.19 -46.03 -6.98
CA PRO A 544 -3.26 -46.67 -8.30
C PRO A 544 -4.57 -47.44 -8.51
N SER A 545 -5.36 -47.07 -9.52
CA SER A 545 -6.55 -47.80 -9.93
C SER A 545 -6.36 -48.50 -11.27
N SER A 546 -6.97 -49.68 -11.45
CA SER A 546 -7.19 -50.24 -12.79
C SER A 546 -8.13 -49.32 -13.59
N PRO A 547 -8.06 -49.25 -14.94
CA PRO A 547 -8.92 -48.38 -15.75
C PRO A 547 -10.41 -48.51 -15.38
N LYS A 548 -10.97 -47.46 -14.79
CA LYS A 548 -12.38 -47.36 -14.36
C LYS A 548 -13.18 -46.46 -15.30
N PHE A 549 -14.50 -46.63 -15.34
CA PHE A 549 -15.35 -45.74 -16.14
C PHE A 549 -15.45 -44.37 -15.47
N ILE A 550 -15.36 -43.31 -16.27
CA ILE A 550 -15.69 -41.94 -15.86
C ILE A 550 -16.88 -41.36 -16.62
N TYR A 551 -17.16 -41.92 -17.81
CA TYR A 551 -18.35 -41.61 -18.56
C TYR A 551 -18.85 -42.83 -19.33
N ARG A 552 -20.16 -43.08 -19.27
CA ARG A 552 -20.80 -44.15 -20.03
C ARG A 552 -22.19 -43.72 -20.46
N ASN A 553 -22.45 -43.82 -21.76
CA ASN A 553 -23.78 -43.78 -22.34
C ASN A 553 -24.09 -45.09 -23.08
N VAL A 554 -25.27 -45.67 -22.83
CA VAL A 554 -25.88 -46.70 -23.66
C VAL A 554 -27.36 -46.38 -23.82
N THR A 555 -27.74 -45.92 -25.01
CA THR A 555 -29.13 -45.61 -25.35
C THR A 555 -29.71 -46.69 -26.24
N VAL A 556 -30.82 -47.30 -25.83
CA VAL A 556 -31.57 -48.31 -26.59
C VAL A 556 -32.99 -47.82 -26.80
N VAL A 557 -33.39 -47.67 -28.05
CA VAL A 557 -34.76 -47.32 -28.44
C VAL A 557 -35.57 -48.60 -28.68
N ARG A 558 -36.84 -48.61 -28.30
CA ARG A 558 -37.76 -49.70 -28.67
C ARG A 558 -38.68 -49.26 -29.80
N VAL A 559 -38.60 -49.94 -30.93
CA VAL A 559 -39.59 -49.83 -32.00
C VAL A 559 -40.43 -51.12 -32.00
N PHE A 560 -41.68 -51.01 -31.57
CA PHE A 560 -42.53 -52.16 -31.20
C PHE A 560 -41.85 -53.07 -30.16
N THR A 561 -41.52 -54.32 -30.53
CA THR A 561 -40.83 -55.30 -29.67
C THR A 561 -39.32 -55.41 -29.95
N ILE A 562 -38.79 -54.64 -30.90
CA ILE A 562 -37.39 -54.72 -31.32
C ILE A 562 -36.58 -53.67 -30.55
N PRO A 563 -35.58 -54.07 -29.74
CA PRO A 563 -34.60 -53.15 -29.16
C PRO A 563 -33.56 -52.78 -30.22
N VAL A 564 -33.34 -51.48 -30.43
CA VAL A 564 -32.33 -50.93 -31.33
C VAL A 564 -31.35 -50.11 -30.51
N VAL A 565 -30.07 -50.46 -30.56
CA VAL A 565 -29.01 -49.64 -29.97
C VAL A 565 -28.92 -48.36 -30.78
N PHE A 566 -29.20 -47.24 -30.13
CA PHE A 566 -29.22 -45.92 -30.74
C PHE A 566 -27.86 -45.24 -30.63
N ASP A 567 -27.27 -45.24 -29.43
CA ASP A 567 -25.99 -44.60 -29.17
C ASP A 567 -25.20 -45.33 -28.07
N ILE A 568 -23.87 -45.39 -28.20
CA ILE A 568 -22.97 -45.97 -27.21
C ILE A 568 -21.68 -45.14 -27.13
N VAL A 569 -21.40 -44.58 -25.95
CA VAL A 569 -20.14 -43.93 -25.61
C VAL A 569 -19.60 -44.48 -24.30
N LYS A 570 -18.29 -44.74 -24.23
CA LYS A 570 -17.63 -45.33 -23.06
C LYS A 570 -16.23 -44.74 -22.90
N VAL A 571 -15.98 -44.08 -21.78
CA VAL A 571 -14.67 -43.50 -21.44
C VAL A 571 -14.17 -44.12 -20.15
N ARG A 572 -12.90 -44.55 -20.16
CA ARG A 572 -12.22 -45.11 -18.99
C ARG A 572 -10.88 -44.45 -18.77
N VAL A 573 -10.52 -44.23 -17.50
CA VAL A 573 -9.23 -43.68 -17.09
C VAL A 573 -8.69 -44.41 -15.85
N SER A 574 -7.39 -44.32 -15.66
CA SER A 574 -6.61 -44.77 -14.50
C SER A 574 -5.33 -43.96 -14.49
N GLY A 575 -4.78 -43.57 -13.36
CA GLY A 575 -3.65 -42.63 -13.39
C GLY A 575 -3.93 -41.29 -12.74
N THR A 576 -5.16 -41.08 -12.25
CA THR A 576 -5.70 -39.76 -11.91
C THR A 576 -5.69 -39.51 -10.42
N GLN A 577 -5.52 -38.25 -10.05
CA GLN A 577 -5.79 -37.77 -8.69
C GLN A 577 -7.29 -37.52 -8.53
N PRO A 578 -7.88 -37.84 -7.36
CA PRO A 578 -9.32 -37.75 -7.14
C PRO A 578 -9.80 -36.32 -6.80
N PHE A 579 -9.42 -35.33 -7.62
CA PHE A 579 -9.70 -33.92 -7.37
C PHE A 579 -11.19 -33.59 -7.25
N ASP A 580 -12.05 -34.32 -7.94
CA ASP A 580 -13.51 -34.17 -7.84
C ASP A 580 -14.01 -34.26 -6.39
N SER A 581 -13.41 -35.14 -5.58
CA SER A 581 -13.80 -35.39 -4.18
C SER A 581 -12.87 -34.74 -3.15
N ALA A 582 -11.78 -34.12 -3.59
CA ALA A 582 -10.72 -33.60 -2.73
C ALA A 582 -11.15 -32.33 -1.95
N PRO A 583 -10.45 -31.98 -0.86
CA PRO A 583 -10.52 -30.65 -0.27
C PRO A 583 -10.29 -29.58 -1.34
N ALA A 584 -11.24 -28.65 -1.48
CA ALA A 584 -11.25 -27.68 -2.57
C ALA A 584 -12.27 -26.56 -2.34
N GLY A 585 -12.03 -25.39 -2.92
CA GLY A 585 -13.12 -24.48 -3.27
C GLY A 585 -14.08 -25.22 -4.19
N ARG A 586 -15.35 -25.33 -3.78
CA ARG A 586 -16.33 -26.21 -4.44
C ARG A 586 -17.12 -25.45 -5.49
N SER A 587 -17.67 -26.20 -6.45
CA SER A 587 -18.61 -25.67 -7.44
C SER A 587 -19.81 -26.61 -7.53
N ALA A 588 -20.99 -26.02 -7.63
CA ALA A 588 -22.25 -26.74 -7.74
C ALA A 588 -22.55 -27.18 -9.18
N LEU A 589 -23.17 -28.35 -9.33
CA LEU A 589 -23.71 -28.86 -10.60
C LEU A 589 -25.14 -28.36 -10.87
N VAL A 590 -25.78 -27.73 -9.88
CA VAL A 590 -27.12 -27.15 -9.94
C VAL A 590 -27.21 -25.96 -9.02
N ASP A 591 -27.95 -24.94 -9.44
CA ASP A 591 -28.25 -23.79 -8.58
C ASP A 591 -29.23 -24.21 -7.46
N ASP A 592 -28.98 -23.74 -6.23
CA ASP A 592 -29.69 -24.15 -5.00
C ASP A 592 -31.21 -23.83 -4.98
N GLU A 593 -31.72 -23.09 -5.96
CA GLU A 593 -33.11 -22.63 -5.99
C GLU A 593 -34.11 -23.60 -6.67
N GLY A 594 -33.68 -24.81 -7.06
CA GLY A 594 -34.42 -25.62 -8.05
C GLY A 594 -34.99 -26.99 -7.65
N GLY A 595 -34.89 -27.46 -6.40
CA GLY A 595 -35.35 -28.81 -6.03
C GLY A 595 -34.52 -29.97 -6.62
N ALA A 596 -34.58 -31.14 -5.99
CA ALA A 596 -33.68 -32.27 -6.30
C ALA A 596 -33.76 -32.73 -7.77
N LEU A 597 -32.69 -32.55 -8.54
CA LEU A 597 -32.55 -33.10 -9.88
C LEU A 597 -32.48 -34.64 -9.83
N PRO A 598 -33.38 -35.37 -10.51
CA PRO A 598 -33.34 -36.82 -10.49
C PRO A 598 -32.12 -37.38 -11.21
N GLY A 599 -31.42 -38.29 -10.52
CA GLY A 599 -30.21 -38.92 -11.05
C GLY A 599 -28.94 -38.11 -10.83
N LEU A 600 -29.03 -36.89 -10.29
CA LEU A 600 -27.88 -36.25 -9.67
C LEU A 600 -27.66 -36.88 -8.29
N LEU A 601 -26.45 -37.35 -8.03
CA LEU A 601 -26.10 -38.04 -6.79
C LEU A 601 -25.15 -37.23 -5.92
N GLN A 602 -24.29 -36.44 -6.55
CA GLN A 602 -23.42 -35.49 -5.86
C GLN A 602 -23.70 -34.10 -6.44
N PRO A 603 -24.17 -33.14 -5.62
CA PRO A 603 -24.51 -31.81 -6.11
C PRO A 603 -23.25 -30.96 -6.36
N ASN A 604 -22.16 -31.22 -5.64
CA ASN A 604 -20.95 -30.40 -5.67
C ASN A 604 -19.74 -31.24 -6.06
N PHE A 605 -18.70 -30.57 -6.55
CA PHE A 605 -17.38 -31.16 -6.80
C PHE A 605 -16.28 -30.16 -6.46
N GLY A 606 -15.07 -30.67 -6.23
CA GLY A 606 -13.91 -29.82 -5.97
C GLY A 606 -13.44 -29.13 -7.26
N PHE A 607 -13.58 -27.80 -7.32
CA PHE A 607 -13.21 -27.00 -8.47
C PHE A 607 -11.75 -26.55 -8.38
N ILE A 608 -11.35 -25.91 -7.27
CA ILE A 608 -9.96 -25.52 -7.00
C ILE A 608 -9.44 -26.33 -5.81
N PRO A 609 -8.67 -27.41 -6.02
CA PRO A 609 -8.11 -28.18 -4.91
C PRO A 609 -7.33 -27.29 -3.94
N THR A 610 -7.47 -27.48 -2.62
CA THR A 610 -6.80 -26.64 -1.60
C THR A 610 -5.29 -26.60 -1.81
N ILE A 611 -4.69 -27.77 -2.11
CA ILE A 611 -3.25 -27.88 -2.41
C ILE A 611 -2.85 -27.13 -3.69
N SER A 612 -3.78 -26.91 -4.62
CA SER A 612 -3.58 -26.11 -5.83
C SER A 612 -3.57 -24.62 -5.49
N ALA A 613 -4.56 -24.17 -4.71
CA ALA A 613 -4.68 -22.79 -4.27
C ALA A 613 -3.50 -22.30 -3.43
N LEU A 614 -2.99 -23.16 -2.54
CA LEU A 614 -1.87 -22.84 -1.64
C LEU A 614 -0.49 -23.19 -2.23
N GLU A 615 -0.48 -23.66 -3.47
CA GLU A 615 0.71 -24.10 -4.20
C GLU A 615 1.57 -25.18 -3.49
N VAL A 616 0.98 -26.06 -2.67
CA VAL A 616 1.71 -26.99 -1.80
C VAL A 616 2.14 -28.30 -2.52
N GLY A 617 3.44 -28.63 -2.49
CA GLY A 617 4.10 -29.89 -2.93
C GLY A 617 5.03 -29.76 -4.17
N PRO A 618 5.84 -30.77 -4.57
CA PRO A 618 6.51 -30.77 -5.88
C PRO A 618 5.68 -31.49 -6.97
N TYR A 619 5.75 -31.07 -8.24
CA TYR A 619 5.03 -31.68 -9.39
C TYR A 619 5.90 -32.41 -10.44
N GLN A 620 7.21 -32.62 -10.19
CA GLN A 620 8.13 -33.22 -11.19
C GLN A 620 8.84 -34.50 -10.72
N SER A 621 8.07 -35.59 -10.59
CA SER A 621 8.37 -36.97 -11.03
C SER A 621 7.36 -37.92 -10.38
N LEU A 622 7.20 -39.13 -10.92
CA LEU A 622 6.30 -40.18 -10.39
C LEU A 622 6.65 -40.67 -8.94
N ALA A 623 7.43 -39.93 -8.15
CA ALA A 623 7.84 -40.31 -6.79
C ALA A 623 7.97 -39.12 -5.80
N GLY A 624 6.84 -38.57 -5.34
CA GLY A 624 6.60 -37.94 -4.01
C GLY A 624 6.96 -36.46 -3.78
N PRO A 625 6.46 -35.80 -2.69
CA PRO A 625 5.59 -36.31 -1.62
C PRO A 625 4.41 -35.37 -1.23
N LEU A 626 3.60 -34.90 -2.17
CA LEU A 626 2.17 -34.73 -1.89
C LEU A 626 1.41 -35.48 -2.98
N SER A 627 1.40 -36.79 -2.80
CA SER A 627 0.74 -37.75 -3.68
C SER A 627 -0.75 -37.86 -3.44
N ASP A 628 -1.26 -37.18 -2.41
CA ASP A 628 -2.61 -37.33 -1.89
C ASP A 628 -3.21 -35.94 -1.61
N PRO A 629 -4.25 -35.51 -2.35
CA PRO A 629 -4.91 -34.22 -2.13
C PRO A 629 -5.71 -34.16 -0.83
N PHE A 630 -5.88 -35.26 -0.10
CA PHE A 630 -6.54 -35.32 1.22
C PHE A 630 -5.57 -35.16 2.39
N GLN A 631 -4.26 -35.01 2.14
CA GLN A 631 -3.31 -34.84 3.23
C GLN A 631 -3.59 -33.51 3.98
N PRO A 632 -3.76 -33.54 5.32
CA PRO A 632 -3.87 -32.33 6.10
C PRO A 632 -2.61 -31.47 5.99
N ILE A 633 -2.80 -30.16 5.84
CA ILE A 633 -1.78 -29.12 5.72
C ILE A 633 -1.98 -28.00 6.75
N ASN A 634 -2.66 -28.31 7.85
CA ASN A 634 -3.02 -27.37 8.92
C ASN A 634 -1.84 -26.93 9.83
N ASP A 635 -0.61 -27.36 9.53
CA ASP A 635 0.62 -26.84 10.14
C ASP A 635 1.37 -25.99 9.11
N ASN A 636 0.94 -24.73 8.97
CA ASN A 636 1.49 -23.79 7.99
C ASN A 636 2.99 -23.59 8.19
N ASN A 637 3.46 -23.57 9.44
CA ASN A 637 4.88 -23.43 9.76
C ASN A 637 5.70 -24.62 9.24
N ALA A 638 5.19 -25.85 9.39
CA ALA A 638 5.86 -27.02 8.82
C ALA A 638 5.87 -27.01 7.29
N VAL A 639 4.78 -26.58 6.65
CA VAL A 639 4.66 -26.47 5.19
C VAL A 639 5.68 -25.46 4.63
N LEU A 640 5.78 -24.28 5.26
CA LEU A 640 6.72 -23.21 4.89
C LEU A 640 8.17 -23.63 5.17
N ALA A 641 8.46 -24.20 6.35
CA ALA A 641 9.81 -24.61 6.74
C ALA A 641 10.38 -25.75 5.87
N LEU A 642 9.51 -26.58 5.29
CA LEU A 642 9.89 -27.64 4.35
C LEU A 642 9.95 -27.17 2.89
N SER A 643 9.73 -25.87 2.64
CA SER A 643 9.68 -25.27 1.30
C SER A 643 8.73 -26.02 0.37
N GLN A 644 7.58 -26.44 0.90
CA GLN A 644 6.56 -27.14 0.12
C GLN A 644 5.72 -26.17 -0.73
N THR A 645 5.74 -24.88 -0.43
CA THR A 645 5.09 -23.82 -1.22
C THR A 645 6.09 -22.72 -1.54
N THR A 646 5.79 -21.90 -2.55
CA THR A 646 6.55 -20.68 -2.85
C THR A 646 6.02 -19.45 -2.10
N MET A 647 4.95 -19.60 -1.32
CA MET A 647 4.32 -18.48 -0.60
C MET A 647 5.13 -18.03 0.61
N ASP A 648 4.88 -16.81 1.07
CA ASP A 648 5.31 -16.31 2.37
C ASP A 648 4.25 -16.62 3.44
N TYR A 649 2.97 -16.50 3.07
CA TYR A 649 1.83 -16.74 3.95
C TYR A 649 0.77 -17.62 3.27
N MET A 650 0.05 -18.43 4.05
CA MET A 650 -1.05 -19.26 3.55
C MET A 650 -2.19 -19.33 4.58
N VAL A 651 -3.43 -19.30 4.11
CA VAL A 651 -4.64 -19.48 4.92
C VAL A 651 -5.66 -20.32 4.18
N ALA A 652 -6.29 -21.24 4.91
CA ALA A 652 -7.33 -22.11 4.40
C ALA A 652 -8.25 -22.57 5.55
N ASN A 653 -9.40 -23.14 5.21
CA ASN A 653 -10.45 -23.41 6.18
C ASN A 653 -10.17 -24.67 7.03
N ASP A 654 -10.27 -24.56 8.35
CA ASP A 654 -10.09 -25.67 9.30
C ASP A 654 -11.36 -26.12 10.02
N ASP A 655 -12.54 -25.68 9.57
CA ASP A 655 -13.80 -26.14 10.12
C ASP A 655 -13.94 -27.67 9.95
N PRO A 656 -14.19 -28.43 11.02
CA PRO A 656 -14.42 -29.88 10.94
C PRO A 656 -15.75 -30.28 10.28
N ASP A 657 -16.70 -29.37 10.09
CA ASP A 657 -17.97 -29.62 9.38
C ASP A 657 -17.78 -29.50 7.87
N ILE A 658 -18.21 -30.51 7.13
CA ILE A 658 -17.99 -30.62 5.68
C ILE A 658 -18.66 -29.51 4.87
N GLU A 659 -19.80 -28.99 5.35
CA GLU A 659 -20.54 -27.93 4.68
C GLU A 659 -19.79 -26.59 4.75
N ASN A 660 -18.99 -26.39 5.80
CA ASN A 660 -18.18 -25.20 6.05
C ASN A 660 -16.72 -25.40 5.64
N ALA A 661 -16.17 -26.61 5.76
CA ALA A 661 -14.77 -26.93 5.49
C ALA A 661 -14.35 -26.63 4.05
N ASN A 662 -15.30 -26.68 3.12
CA ASN A 662 -15.10 -26.38 1.71
C ASN A 662 -16.11 -25.31 1.28
N GLY A 663 -15.64 -24.06 1.21
CA GLY A 663 -16.43 -22.92 0.76
C GLY A 663 -16.71 -22.97 -0.74
N GLU A 664 -17.72 -22.21 -1.18
CA GLU A 664 -17.98 -22.03 -2.60
C GLU A 664 -16.85 -21.23 -3.26
N HIS A 665 -16.44 -21.62 -4.45
CA HIS A 665 -15.41 -20.91 -5.21
C HIS A 665 -15.83 -19.47 -5.58
N ASP A 666 -17.13 -19.27 -5.83
CA ASP A 666 -17.71 -17.98 -6.20
C ASP A 666 -17.85 -17.03 -4.99
N ASN A 667 -17.66 -17.54 -3.77
CA ASN A 667 -17.60 -16.77 -2.54
C ASN A 667 -16.55 -17.34 -1.56
N PRO A 668 -15.25 -17.12 -1.83
CA PRO A 668 -14.15 -17.73 -1.07
C PRO A 668 -13.85 -17.01 0.26
N PHE A 669 -14.62 -15.98 0.62
CA PHE A 669 -14.36 -15.12 1.76
C PHE A 669 -15.05 -15.62 3.04
N SER A 670 -14.24 -15.90 4.06
CA SER A 670 -14.67 -16.13 5.45
C SER A 670 -14.09 -15.02 6.35
N VAL A 671 -14.63 -14.87 7.56
CA VAL A 671 -14.11 -13.91 8.56
C VAL A 671 -12.62 -14.12 8.83
N ASP A 672 -12.15 -15.37 8.83
CA ASP A 672 -10.76 -15.72 9.08
C ASP A 672 -9.86 -15.32 7.89
N ASN A 673 -10.31 -15.60 6.67
CA ASN A 673 -9.57 -15.26 5.45
C ASN A 673 -9.52 -13.75 5.19
N THR A 674 -10.63 -13.03 5.41
CA THR A 674 -10.68 -11.57 5.29
C THR A 674 -9.91 -10.88 6.41
N GLY A 675 -9.96 -11.44 7.63
CA GLY A 675 -9.13 -11.02 8.75
C GLY A 675 -7.64 -11.14 8.45
N MET A 676 -7.20 -12.23 7.81
CA MET A 676 -5.83 -12.37 7.34
C MET A 676 -5.48 -11.33 6.29
N LEU A 677 -6.32 -11.17 5.27
CA LEU A 677 -6.10 -10.17 4.20
C LEU A 677 -5.95 -8.78 4.81
N LEU A 678 -6.87 -8.37 5.66
CA LEU A 678 -6.77 -7.09 6.38
C LEU A 678 -5.53 -7.04 7.27
N SER A 679 -5.10 -8.13 7.90
CA SER A 679 -3.86 -8.09 8.65
C SER A 679 -2.68 -7.73 7.75
N VAL A 680 -2.42 -8.44 6.66
CA VAL A 680 -1.23 -8.19 5.81
C VAL A 680 -1.35 -6.97 4.90
N ALA A 681 -2.59 -6.62 4.52
CA ALA A 681 -2.89 -5.45 3.69
C ALA A 681 -3.01 -4.18 4.52
N SER A 682 -3.54 -4.20 5.74
CA SER A 682 -3.63 -3.00 6.58
C SER A 682 -2.25 -2.50 6.96
N ASN A 683 -2.09 -1.18 7.04
CA ASN A 683 -0.90 -0.58 7.65
C ASN A 683 -0.92 -0.65 9.19
N GLY A 684 -1.98 -1.23 9.79
CA GLY A 684 -2.10 -1.42 11.22
C GLY A 684 -3.11 -0.49 11.87
N ALA A 685 -3.18 -0.49 13.20
CA ALA A 685 -4.07 0.43 13.91
C ALA A 685 -3.67 1.90 13.67
N VAL A 686 -4.63 2.70 13.22
CA VAL A 686 -4.51 4.15 13.01
C VAL A 686 -4.41 4.89 14.34
N THR A 687 -3.65 5.99 14.35
CA THR A 687 -3.56 6.90 15.50
C THR A 687 -4.92 7.55 15.77
N PRO A 688 -5.48 7.46 16.97
CA PRO A 688 -6.75 8.12 17.27
C PRO A 688 -6.57 9.64 17.36
N ALA A 689 -7.50 10.40 16.78
CA ALA A 689 -7.54 11.86 16.87
C ALA A 689 -7.54 12.43 18.31
N THR A 690 -7.88 11.62 19.32
CA THR A 690 -7.77 12.02 20.73
C THR A 690 -7.32 10.88 21.63
N LEU A 691 -6.28 11.13 22.42
CA LEU A 691 -5.76 10.26 23.47
C LEU A 691 -6.09 10.83 24.86
N ASP A 692 -7.27 10.48 25.37
CA ASP A 692 -7.76 10.92 26.69
C ASP A 692 -7.48 9.87 27.77
N ASN A 693 -6.51 10.14 28.65
CA ASN A 693 -6.12 9.25 29.76
C ASN A 693 -5.90 7.78 29.33
N ARG A 694 -5.48 7.58 28.08
CA ARG A 694 -5.19 6.28 27.48
C ARG A 694 -3.84 6.35 26.78
N THR A 695 -3.22 5.19 26.63
CA THR A 695 -1.90 5.07 26.02
C THR A 695 -2.01 4.29 24.72
N PHE A 696 -1.56 4.92 23.64
CA PHE A 696 -1.39 4.30 22.34
C PHE A 696 0.11 4.16 22.04
N ASN A 697 0.53 2.99 21.61
CA ASN A 697 1.94 2.64 21.37
C ASN A 697 2.13 2.24 19.92
N HIS A 698 2.77 3.10 19.13
CA HIS A 698 3.21 2.73 17.80
C HIS A 698 4.31 1.68 17.89
N GLY A 699 4.25 0.66 17.04
CA GLY A 699 5.27 -0.37 16.99
C GLY A 699 4.88 -1.53 16.10
N ASP A 700 5.80 -2.48 16.03
CA ASP A 700 5.65 -3.75 15.34
C ASP A 700 5.85 -4.87 16.36
N SER A 701 4.96 -5.86 16.34
CA SER A 701 5.01 -6.99 17.26
C SER A 701 5.79 -8.16 16.63
N PRO A 702 6.84 -8.67 17.30
CA PRO A 702 7.55 -9.87 16.88
C PRO A 702 6.76 -11.16 17.16
N GLU A 703 5.68 -11.10 17.96
CA GLU A 703 4.84 -12.26 18.25
C GLU A 703 4.13 -12.75 16.97
N VAL A 704 4.38 -14.01 16.58
CA VAL A 704 3.70 -14.65 15.45
C VAL A 704 2.24 -14.88 15.84
N TYR A 705 1.32 -14.30 15.06
CA TYR A 705 -0.11 -14.51 15.26
C TYR A 705 -0.47 -15.99 15.08
N ASP A 706 -1.22 -16.56 16.03
CA ASP A 706 -1.70 -17.95 15.94
C ASP A 706 -2.95 -18.03 15.06
N TYR A 707 -2.71 -18.16 13.74
CA TYR A 707 -3.75 -18.31 12.73
C TYR A 707 -4.63 -19.55 12.90
N ALA A 708 -4.23 -20.53 13.74
CA ALA A 708 -4.99 -21.75 13.98
C ALA A 708 -6.03 -21.62 15.09
N ASN A 709 -5.96 -20.57 15.91
CA ASN A 709 -6.94 -20.27 16.97
C ASN A 709 -7.07 -18.74 17.13
N PRO A 710 -7.61 -18.03 16.13
CA PRO A 710 -7.66 -16.58 16.16
C PRO A 710 -8.46 -16.08 17.38
N PRO A 711 -7.85 -15.35 18.33
CA PRO A 711 -8.59 -14.75 19.44
C PRO A 711 -9.54 -13.69 18.89
N MET A 712 -10.80 -13.70 19.38
CA MET A 712 -11.77 -12.64 19.10
C MET A 712 -11.82 -11.65 20.28
N PRO A 713 -11.64 -10.34 20.06
CA PRO A 713 -11.33 -9.66 18.79
C PRO A 713 -9.89 -9.87 18.32
N PHE A 714 -9.67 -9.80 17.01
CA PHE A 714 -8.35 -9.97 16.38
C PHE A 714 -7.38 -8.88 16.88
N PRO A 715 -6.14 -9.24 17.21
CA PRO A 715 -5.17 -8.34 17.81
C PRO A 715 -4.43 -7.51 16.75
N VAL A 716 -4.07 -6.29 17.12
CA VAL A 716 -3.16 -5.46 16.32
C VAL A 716 -1.75 -6.06 16.42
N TYR A 717 -1.14 -6.37 15.27
CA TYR A 717 0.23 -6.90 15.18
C TYR A 717 1.26 -5.86 14.68
N ARG A 718 0.79 -4.79 14.02
CA ARG A 718 1.55 -3.58 13.68
C ARG A 718 0.64 -2.36 13.75
N THR A 719 1.16 -1.19 14.08
CA THR A 719 0.43 0.09 14.00
C THR A 719 0.81 0.87 12.76
N GLU A 720 -0.05 1.76 12.28
CA GLU A 720 0.30 2.64 11.16
C GLU A 720 1.48 3.57 11.55
N PRO A 721 2.53 3.68 10.72
CA PRO A 721 3.67 4.56 10.99
C PRO A 721 3.38 6.02 10.60
N ILE A 722 2.12 6.44 10.52
CA ILE A 722 1.72 7.77 10.04
C ILE A 722 0.77 8.43 11.04
N ILE A 723 0.93 9.74 11.20
CA ILE A 723 -0.01 10.65 11.87
C ILE A 723 -0.31 11.78 10.88
N ASP A 724 -1.47 11.72 10.24
CA ASP A 724 -1.92 12.68 9.23
C ASP A 724 -3.33 13.24 9.55
N GLU A 725 -3.75 13.13 10.81
CA GLU A 725 -4.90 13.85 11.35
C GLU A 725 -4.53 14.58 12.65
N ASP A 726 -5.25 15.67 12.91
CA ASP A 726 -5.14 16.40 14.17
C ASP A 726 -5.31 15.43 15.36
N THR A 727 -4.29 15.40 16.21
CA THR A 727 -4.20 14.44 17.31
C THR A 727 -3.98 15.17 18.63
N ASP A 728 -4.94 15.07 19.54
CA ASP A 728 -4.88 15.69 20.87
C ASP A 728 -4.57 14.67 21.96
N ILE A 729 -3.41 14.79 22.62
CA ILE A 729 -3.06 13.99 23.80
C ILE A 729 -3.43 14.77 25.06
N ILE A 730 -4.44 14.29 25.81
CA ILE A 730 -5.07 15.05 26.90
C ILE A 730 -5.23 14.23 28.19
N ASN A 731 -5.43 14.93 29.32
CA ASN A 731 -5.74 14.35 30.64
C ASN A 731 -4.82 13.21 31.09
N GLY A 732 -3.52 13.30 30.80
CA GLY A 732 -2.57 12.23 31.15
C GLY A 732 -2.47 11.09 30.15
N GLY A 733 -3.13 11.21 28.98
CA GLY A 733 -2.92 10.33 27.85
C GLY A 733 -1.47 10.31 27.41
N GLN A 734 -1.07 9.21 26.75
CA GLN A 734 0.30 9.05 26.28
C GLN A 734 0.37 8.48 24.87
N LEU A 735 1.27 9.03 24.07
CA LEU A 735 1.66 8.49 22.77
C LEU A 735 3.07 7.91 22.90
N TRP A 736 3.17 6.60 22.79
CA TRP A 736 4.46 5.91 22.78
C TRP A 736 4.83 5.59 21.33
N VAL A 737 6.12 5.70 21.01
CA VAL A 737 6.67 5.21 19.76
C VAL A 737 7.73 4.18 20.11
N ASN A 738 7.50 2.96 19.66
CA ASN A 738 8.34 1.79 19.87
C ASN A 738 8.71 1.50 21.32
N ARG A 739 7.75 1.53 22.25
CA ARG A 739 8.01 1.12 23.64
C ARG A 739 7.67 -0.36 23.86
N ALA A 740 8.32 -0.95 24.85
CA ALA A 740 8.01 -2.31 25.29
C ALA A 740 6.61 -2.36 25.91
N GLY A 741 5.90 -3.47 25.70
CA GLY A 741 4.48 -3.65 26.00
C GLY A 741 3.61 -3.65 24.75
N ARG A 742 2.30 -3.64 24.96
CA ARG A 742 1.32 -3.80 23.88
C ARG A 742 1.36 -2.67 22.85
N ILE A 743 1.21 -3.01 21.58
CA ILE A 743 1.06 -2.03 20.50
C ILE A 743 -0.39 -1.58 20.33
N GLY A 744 -0.60 -0.46 19.63
CA GLY A 744 -1.89 0.22 19.60
C GLY A 744 -2.33 0.65 21.00
N PHE A 745 -3.61 0.52 21.34
CA PHE A 745 -4.09 0.78 22.69
C PHE A 745 -3.58 -0.26 23.70
N THR A 746 -2.72 0.18 24.62
CA THR A 746 -2.04 -0.71 25.59
C THR A 746 -2.99 -1.38 26.59
N ASP A 747 -4.19 -0.83 26.79
CA ASP A 747 -5.24 -1.37 27.66
C ASP A 747 -6.10 -2.44 27.00
N ILE A 748 -5.98 -2.64 25.68
CA ILE A 748 -6.67 -3.71 24.96
C ILE A 748 -5.92 -5.03 25.19
N ALA A 749 -6.59 -5.98 25.85
CA ALA A 749 -5.97 -7.24 26.26
C ALA A 749 -5.48 -8.11 25.11
N ALA A 750 -6.12 -7.98 23.94
CA ALA A 750 -5.84 -8.75 22.74
C ALA A 750 -4.56 -8.29 22.04
N ASN A 751 -4.23 -6.99 22.03
CA ASN A 751 -3.09 -6.46 21.28
C ASN A 751 -1.77 -7.13 21.69
N LEU A 752 -0.94 -7.42 20.68
CA LEU A 752 0.33 -8.13 20.86
C LEU A 752 1.40 -7.23 21.49
N ASN A 753 2.42 -7.83 22.09
CA ASN A 753 3.50 -7.09 22.77
C ASN A 753 4.70 -6.84 21.85
N ASN A 754 5.25 -5.63 21.93
CA ASN A 754 6.52 -5.24 21.33
C ASN A 754 7.67 -5.40 22.35
N ASP A 755 7.85 -6.61 22.86
CA ASP A 755 8.81 -6.89 23.95
C ASP A 755 10.21 -7.29 23.45
N GLU A 756 10.40 -7.49 22.14
CA GLU A 756 11.73 -7.71 21.56
C GLU A 756 12.37 -6.40 21.08
N VAL A 757 13.69 -6.43 20.92
CA VAL A 757 14.46 -5.27 20.46
C VAL A 757 14.11 -4.96 19.01
N SER A 758 13.55 -3.77 18.78
CA SER A 758 13.10 -3.29 17.47
C SER A 758 13.45 -1.82 17.26
N ASP A 759 13.29 -1.34 16.03
CA ASP A 759 13.30 0.08 15.64
C ASP A 759 11.99 0.38 14.92
N PHE A 760 11.43 1.58 15.11
CA PHE A 760 10.18 1.96 14.46
C PHE A 760 10.18 3.43 14.07
N GLU A 761 9.67 3.72 12.88
CA GLU A 761 9.58 5.07 12.33
C GLU A 761 8.13 5.54 12.34
N VAL A 762 7.91 6.82 12.67
CA VAL A 762 6.60 7.47 12.57
C VAL A 762 6.75 8.79 11.82
N PHE A 763 5.86 9.04 10.86
CA PHE A 763 5.83 10.24 10.02
C PHE A 763 4.59 11.07 10.37
N ILE A 764 4.80 12.28 10.86
CA ILE A 764 3.76 13.29 11.09
C ILE A 764 3.75 14.21 9.86
N ARG A 765 2.66 14.21 9.10
CA ARG A 765 2.56 14.90 7.81
C ARG A 765 1.17 15.50 7.62
N SER A 766 0.99 16.33 6.59
CA SER A 766 -0.33 16.85 6.18
C SER A 766 -1.35 15.73 5.96
N SER A 767 -2.64 16.08 6.05
CA SER A 767 -3.71 15.12 5.88
C SER A 767 -3.66 14.38 4.55
N PHE A 768 -3.97 13.07 4.60
CA PHE A 768 -3.80 12.17 3.46
C PHE A 768 -4.61 12.61 2.24
N CYS A 769 -5.87 13.02 2.45
CA CYS A 769 -6.80 13.37 1.39
C CYS A 769 -6.75 14.84 0.98
N GLU A 770 -6.87 15.75 1.95
CA GLU A 770 -7.04 17.19 1.67
C GLU A 770 -5.70 17.93 1.57
N GLY A 771 -4.60 17.34 2.08
CA GLY A 771 -3.32 18.02 2.23
C GLY A 771 -3.38 19.14 3.28
N ASP A 772 -4.36 19.09 4.17
CA ASP A 772 -4.54 20.08 5.23
C ASP A 772 -3.43 19.94 6.28
N PRO A 773 -2.99 21.04 6.90
CA PRO A 773 -1.99 20.98 7.95
C PRO A 773 -2.46 20.09 9.11
N THR A 774 -1.56 19.27 9.63
CA THR A 774 -1.85 18.35 10.75
C THR A 774 -1.17 18.84 12.01
N THR A 775 -1.90 18.87 13.12
CA THR A 775 -1.40 19.30 14.44
C THR A 775 -1.44 18.17 15.45
N LEU A 776 -0.27 17.77 15.97
CA LEU A 776 -0.15 16.91 17.14
C LEU A 776 0.01 17.78 18.40
N THR A 777 -1.00 17.79 19.26
CA THR A 777 -1.00 18.56 20.52
C THR A 777 -0.68 17.67 21.71
N ILE A 778 0.37 18.03 22.46
CA ILE A 778 0.68 17.42 23.77
C ILE A 778 0.20 18.36 24.88
N ALA A 779 -1.00 18.10 25.39
CA ALA A 779 -1.65 18.96 26.37
C ALA A 779 -1.06 18.81 27.79
N PRO A 780 -1.50 19.62 28.78
CA PRO A 780 -1.01 19.52 30.14
C PRO A 780 -1.14 18.12 30.71
N THR A 781 -0.09 17.64 31.40
CA THR A 781 0.03 16.30 32.00
C THR A 781 0.14 15.14 31.01
N ALA A 782 -0.02 15.39 29.70
CA ALA A 782 0.13 14.38 28.66
C ALA A 782 1.61 14.21 28.25
N ARG A 783 1.92 13.07 27.61
CA ARG A 783 3.30 12.72 27.27
C ARG A 783 3.42 12.00 25.93
N MET A 784 4.38 12.41 25.11
CA MET A 784 4.88 11.63 23.99
C MET A 784 6.26 11.07 24.35
N GLU A 785 6.51 9.78 24.09
CA GLU A 785 7.78 9.14 24.44
C GLU A 785 8.33 8.27 23.31
N LEU A 786 9.58 8.54 22.90
CA LEU A 786 10.23 7.92 21.74
C LEU A 786 11.28 6.90 22.16
N GLY A 787 10.99 5.62 21.91
CA GLY A 787 11.81 4.48 22.27
C GLY A 787 11.84 4.21 23.78
N GLN A 788 12.49 3.11 24.15
CA GLN A 788 12.67 2.70 25.53
C GLN A 788 14.02 2.03 25.73
N TRP A 789 14.76 2.50 26.73
CA TRP A 789 15.99 1.87 27.15
C TRP A 789 15.93 1.44 28.62
N ASP A 790 16.08 0.13 28.84
CA ASP A 790 16.31 -0.46 30.16
C ASP A 790 17.34 -1.58 30.02
N ALA A 791 18.60 -1.26 30.31
CA ALA A 791 19.70 -2.20 30.24
C ALA A 791 19.57 -3.40 31.22
N ALA A 792 18.82 -3.25 32.32
CA ALA A 792 18.62 -4.34 33.27
C ALA A 792 17.54 -5.32 32.77
N ALA A 793 16.54 -4.81 32.06
CA ALA A 793 15.49 -5.61 31.41
C ALA A 793 15.87 -6.10 30.00
N GLY A 794 17.00 -5.64 29.43
CA GLY A 794 17.42 -5.99 28.07
C GLY A 794 16.65 -5.26 26.97
N ILE A 795 15.93 -4.19 27.31
CA ILE A 795 15.11 -3.40 26.39
C ILE A 795 15.97 -2.30 25.76
N THR A 796 16.04 -2.25 24.43
CA THR A 796 16.80 -1.24 23.67
C THR A 796 16.01 -0.79 22.43
N ASN A 797 14.72 -0.54 22.58
CA ASN A 797 13.85 -0.17 21.47
C ASN A 797 14.12 1.29 21.10
N THR A 798 14.36 1.55 19.81
CA THR A 798 14.65 2.89 19.28
C THR A 798 13.50 3.40 18.43
N ALA A 799 13.35 4.73 18.34
CA ALA A 799 12.29 5.34 17.55
C ALA A 799 12.82 6.54 16.76
N GLN A 800 12.36 6.68 15.52
CA GLN A 800 12.58 7.87 14.70
C GLN A 800 11.22 8.51 14.40
N VAL A 801 11.05 9.78 14.77
CA VAL A 801 9.81 10.53 14.46
C VAL A 801 10.16 11.69 13.55
N TYR A 802 9.49 11.77 12.41
CA TYR A 802 9.69 12.77 11.38
C TYR A 802 8.50 13.73 11.35
N VAL A 803 8.74 15.03 11.53
CA VAL A 803 7.75 16.09 11.33
C VAL A 803 8.00 16.69 9.95
N GLN A 804 7.06 16.45 9.03
CA GLN A 804 7.18 16.81 7.61
C GLN A 804 6.39 18.07 7.27
N ALA A 805 6.33 18.42 5.98
CA ALA A 805 5.64 19.59 5.48
C ALA A 805 4.20 19.69 6.00
N ASP A 806 3.82 20.90 6.42
CA ASP A 806 2.50 21.25 6.94
C ASP A 806 2.08 20.47 8.21
N ALA A 807 3.03 19.79 8.88
CA ALA A 807 2.81 19.21 10.20
C ALA A 807 3.35 20.11 11.32
N THR A 808 2.57 20.21 12.40
CA THR A 808 2.95 20.92 13.63
C THR A 808 2.92 19.99 14.83
N VAL A 809 3.99 19.97 15.62
CA VAL A 809 3.98 19.37 16.98
C VAL A 809 3.97 20.48 18.01
N SER A 810 2.88 20.61 18.77
CA SER A 810 2.69 21.64 19.79
C SER A 810 2.76 21.06 21.20
N ILE A 811 3.80 21.42 21.95
CA ILE A 811 4.00 20.99 23.34
C ILE A 811 3.48 22.08 24.28
N GLN A 812 2.33 21.83 24.88
CA GLN A 812 1.66 22.79 25.77
C GLN A 812 2.25 22.78 27.19
N ALA A 813 1.76 23.69 28.04
CA ALA A 813 2.19 23.81 29.43
C ALA A 813 2.05 22.47 30.18
N GLN A 814 3.12 21.97 30.80
CA GLN A 814 3.19 20.67 31.47
C GLN A 814 2.99 19.44 30.56
N GLY A 815 2.95 19.62 29.24
CA GLY A 815 3.11 18.54 28.27
C GLY A 815 4.60 18.19 28.12
N GLU A 816 4.89 16.92 27.86
CA GLU A 816 6.27 16.44 27.70
C GLU A 816 6.44 15.63 26.41
N LEU A 817 7.45 15.96 25.60
CA LEU A 817 8.01 15.06 24.59
C LEU A 817 9.39 14.59 25.07
N TYR A 818 9.51 13.30 25.33
CA TYR A 818 10.75 12.68 25.82
C TYR A 818 11.36 11.74 24.78
N ILE A 819 12.64 11.96 24.47
CA ILE A 819 13.40 11.21 23.47
C ILE A 819 14.43 10.34 24.20
N ASN A 820 14.27 9.03 24.10
CA ASN A 820 15.11 8.06 24.79
C ASN A 820 16.42 7.79 24.04
N LYS A 821 17.26 6.91 24.61
CA LYS A 821 18.56 6.53 24.08
C LYS A 821 18.48 6.11 22.61
N ASP A 822 19.35 6.70 21.78
CA ASP A 822 19.52 6.39 20.35
C ASP A 822 18.28 6.65 19.46
N SER A 823 17.16 7.15 20.04
CA SER A 823 15.98 7.65 19.33
C SER A 823 16.17 9.09 18.85
N ARG A 824 15.40 9.50 17.83
CA ARG A 824 15.44 10.87 17.30
C ARG A 824 14.05 11.45 17.05
N PHE A 825 13.93 12.73 17.35
CA PHE A 825 12.83 13.59 16.91
C PHE A 825 13.37 14.55 15.86
N ILE A 826 12.84 14.48 14.65
CA ILE A 826 13.41 15.07 13.43
C ILE A 826 12.38 16.02 12.84
N VAL A 827 12.74 17.30 12.68
CA VAL A 827 11.91 18.31 12.03
C VAL A 827 12.48 18.59 10.63
N GLN A 828 11.72 18.26 9.59
CA GLN A 828 12.15 18.34 8.19
C GLN A 828 11.56 19.55 7.46
N GLU A 829 11.81 19.66 6.15
CA GLU A 829 11.33 20.76 5.31
C GLU A 829 9.82 20.99 5.45
N GLY A 830 9.44 22.20 5.87
CA GLY A 830 8.03 22.59 6.07
C GLY A 830 7.41 22.10 7.38
N GLY A 831 8.11 21.25 8.16
CA GLY A 831 7.69 20.83 9.48
C GLY A 831 7.96 21.89 10.55
N TYR A 832 7.05 21.98 11.50
CA TYR A 832 7.12 22.95 12.59
C TYR A 832 6.96 22.28 13.96
N THR A 833 7.75 22.71 14.94
CA THR A 833 7.57 22.28 16.34
C THR A 833 7.63 23.48 17.25
N GLU A 834 6.68 23.57 18.18
CA GLU A 834 6.65 24.63 19.18
C GLU A 834 6.59 24.09 20.61
N VAL A 835 7.32 24.75 21.50
CA VAL A 835 7.31 24.48 22.94
C VAL A 835 6.79 25.71 23.65
N LEU A 836 5.56 25.64 24.14
CA LEU A 836 4.91 26.74 24.85
C LEU A 836 5.44 26.86 26.29
N SER A 837 5.04 27.92 27.00
CA SER A 837 5.42 28.15 28.40
C SER A 837 5.14 26.92 29.26
N ASP A 838 6.12 26.50 30.06
CA ASP A 838 6.11 25.28 30.89
C ASP A 838 5.99 23.94 30.12
N GLY A 839 6.02 23.94 28.79
CA GLY A 839 6.16 22.74 27.98
C GLY A 839 7.60 22.23 27.95
N LEU A 840 7.79 20.91 27.83
CA LEU A 840 9.10 20.26 27.90
C LEU A 840 9.40 19.43 26.65
N LEU A 841 10.40 19.85 25.88
CA LEU A 841 11.07 19.03 24.87
C LEU A 841 12.39 18.50 25.45
N SER A 842 12.48 17.20 25.69
CA SER A 842 13.59 16.59 26.41
C SER A 842 14.25 15.44 25.64
N ALA A 843 15.57 15.48 25.51
CA ALA A 843 16.39 14.38 25.02
C ALA A 843 17.33 13.85 26.12
N GLY A 844 17.32 12.53 26.34
CA GLY A 844 18.12 11.86 27.37
C GLY A 844 18.87 10.62 26.86
N PHE A 845 19.92 10.22 27.57
CA PHE A 845 20.71 9.00 27.34
C PHE A 845 21.26 8.78 25.91
N GLY A 846 21.49 9.84 25.14
CA GLY A 846 21.98 9.78 23.75
C GLY A 846 20.90 10.05 22.69
N GLY A 847 19.65 10.28 23.09
CA GLY A 847 18.56 10.73 22.22
C GLY A 847 18.86 12.09 21.57
N GLN A 848 18.17 12.39 20.46
CA GLN A 848 18.47 13.58 19.67
C GLN A 848 17.23 14.34 19.22
N VAL A 849 17.27 15.67 19.37
CA VAL A 849 16.43 16.60 18.61
C VAL A 849 17.23 17.00 17.38
N ARG A 850 16.68 16.83 16.18
CA ARG A 850 17.35 17.17 14.92
C ARG A 850 16.45 18.05 14.08
N ILE A 851 16.97 19.20 13.66
CA ILE A 851 16.26 20.16 12.81
C ILE A 851 17.00 20.17 11.49
N GLU A 852 16.41 19.50 10.50
CA GLU A 852 16.97 19.35 9.16
C GLU A 852 16.64 20.59 8.31
N LYS A 853 17.18 20.62 7.09
CA LYS A 853 16.99 21.72 6.16
C LYS A 853 15.51 22.04 5.95
N GLY A 854 15.13 23.31 6.14
CA GLY A 854 13.77 23.80 5.95
C GLY A 854 12.82 23.53 7.11
N GLY A 855 13.25 22.80 8.15
CA GLY A 855 12.48 22.62 9.38
C GLY A 855 12.70 23.75 10.38
N GLU A 856 11.67 24.07 11.16
CA GLU A 856 11.73 25.09 12.22
C GLU A 856 11.26 24.51 13.56
N ALA A 857 12.08 24.68 14.61
CA ALA A 857 11.64 24.46 15.98
C ALA A 857 11.71 25.77 16.78
N ARG A 858 10.67 26.05 17.56
CA ARG A 858 10.53 27.27 18.38
C ARG A 858 10.37 26.92 19.84
N ILE A 859 11.29 27.41 20.67
CA ILE A 859 11.17 27.39 22.12
C ILE A 859 10.61 28.73 22.56
N GLY A 860 9.33 28.75 22.92
CA GLY A 860 8.60 29.93 23.35
C GLY A 860 9.06 30.46 24.70
N SER A 861 8.54 31.63 25.08
CA SER A 861 8.81 32.22 26.41
C SER A 861 8.41 31.25 27.54
N GLY A 862 9.35 30.87 28.41
CA GLY A 862 9.16 29.87 29.47
C GLY A 862 9.10 28.42 29.00
N GLY A 863 9.19 28.15 27.69
CA GLY A 863 9.33 26.80 27.14
C GLY A 863 10.70 26.21 27.44
N ILE A 864 10.77 24.89 27.60
CA ILE A 864 11.98 24.20 28.08
C ILE A 864 12.52 23.25 27.01
N LEU A 865 13.74 23.54 26.54
CA LEU A 865 14.56 22.58 25.80
C LEU A 865 15.57 21.95 26.76
N ARG A 866 15.44 20.64 27.01
CA ARG A 866 16.35 19.89 27.87
C ARG A 866 17.12 18.86 27.05
N VAL A 867 18.44 18.94 27.08
CA VAL A 867 19.33 17.94 26.49
C VAL A 867 20.23 17.41 27.59
N SER A 868 20.28 16.09 27.76
CA SER A 868 21.01 15.50 28.88
C SER A 868 21.70 14.18 28.58
N GLN A 869 22.72 13.81 29.36
CA GLN A 869 23.33 12.46 29.34
C GLN A 869 23.76 12.00 27.93
N ASP A 870 24.80 12.62 27.35
CA ASP A 870 25.28 12.37 25.96
C ASP A 870 24.30 12.73 24.82
N SER A 871 23.12 13.24 25.11
CA SER A 871 22.14 13.65 24.09
C SER A 871 22.54 14.93 23.35
N LYS A 872 21.85 15.18 22.23
CA LYS A 872 22.12 16.33 21.37
C LYS A 872 20.85 17.03 20.92
N CYS A 873 20.96 18.35 20.75
CA CYS A 873 20.09 19.09 19.83
C CYS A 873 20.96 19.52 18.65
N VAL A 874 20.55 19.20 17.43
CA VAL A 874 21.34 19.44 16.21
C VAL A 874 20.51 20.30 15.26
N VAL A 875 21.00 21.49 14.95
CA VAL A 875 20.46 22.37 13.92
C VAL A 875 21.32 22.19 12.68
N GLU A 876 20.84 21.45 11.69
CA GLU A 876 21.59 21.16 10.45
C GLU A 876 21.62 22.36 9.51
N ASP A 877 22.48 22.29 8.49
CA ASP A 877 22.56 23.35 7.46
C ASP A 877 21.19 23.59 6.81
N GLY A 878 20.70 24.82 6.89
CA GLY A 878 19.37 25.24 6.44
C GLY A 878 18.20 24.92 7.39
N GLY A 879 18.42 24.26 8.53
CA GLY A 879 17.44 24.14 9.61
C GLY A 879 17.44 25.37 10.53
N LYS A 880 16.35 25.60 11.26
CA LYS A 880 16.18 26.79 12.11
C LYS A 880 15.69 26.47 13.53
N LEU A 881 16.42 26.94 14.54
CA LEU A 881 16.00 26.93 15.93
C LEU A 881 15.75 28.36 16.42
N VAL A 882 14.55 28.63 16.93
CA VAL A 882 14.16 29.92 17.49
C VAL A 882 14.07 29.83 19.01
N LEU A 883 14.74 30.74 19.72
CA LEU A 883 14.66 30.91 21.16
C LEU A 883 14.04 32.28 21.48
N GLU A 884 12.81 32.27 22.00
CA GLU A 884 12.10 33.48 22.42
C GLU A 884 12.64 34.06 23.74
N PRO A 885 12.31 35.32 24.08
CA PRO A 885 12.73 35.91 25.35
C PRO A 885 12.22 35.08 26.54
N GLY A 886 13.14 34.64 27.40
CA GLY A 886 12.83 33.78 28.55
C GLY A 886 12.69 32.30 28.22
N ALA A 887 13.04 31.85 27.02
CA ALA A 887 13.21 30.43 26.72
C ALA A 887 14.25 29.80 27.66
N ILE A 888 14.00 28.58 28.11
CA ILE A 888 14.85 27.86 29.08
C ILE A 888 15.61 26.76 28.33
N VAL A 889 16.94 26.87 28.29
CA VAL A 889 17.84 25.90 27.64
C VAL A 889 18.65 25.18 28.72
N GLN A 890 18.36 23.90 28.93
CA GLN A 890 18.98 23.05 29.94
C GLN A 890 19.88 22.00 29.28
N LEU A 891 21.19 22.22 29.27
CA LEU A 891 22.17 21.26 28.73
C LEU A 891 22.91 20.59 29.89
N TRP A 892 22.49 19.38 30.29
CA TRP A 892 22.97 18.75 31.53
C TRP A 892 23.48 17.31 31.38
N ASP A 893 24.75 17.08 31.64
CA ASP A 893 25.41 15.77 31.62
C ASP A 893 26.06 15.47 33.00
N GLY A 894 25.22 15.44 34.04
CA GLY A 894 25.63 15.07 35.39
C GLY A 894 26.75 15.95 35.97
N ASP A 895 27.78 15.30 36.55
CA ASP A 895 28.93 15.96 37.20
C ASP A 895 30.15 16.15 36.28
N ASP A 896 30.08 15.78 34.99
CA ASP A 896 31.21 15.88 34.06
C ASP A 896 31.62 17.36 33.84
N PRO A 897 32.86 17.77 34.14
CA PRO A 897 33.31 19.14 33.88
C PRO A 897 33.23 19.59 32.41
N PHE A 898 33.25 18.67 31.45
CA PHE A 898 33.23 18.97 30.02
C PHE A 898 31.87 18.85 29.38
N GLY A 899 30.88 18.26 30.07
CA GLY A 899 29.49 18.05 29.68
C GLY A 899 29.28 17.59 28.23
N ARG A 900 28.72 16.40 28.03
CA ARG A 900 28.55 15.84 26.68
C ARG A 900 27.21 16.21 26.05
N ALA A 901 26.29 16.80 26.82
CA ALA A 901 25.07 17.43 26.31
C ALA A 901 25.43 18.67 25.47
N VAL A 902 24.96 18.71 24.23
CA VAL A 902 25.38 19.73 23.25
C VAL A 902 24.22 20.24 22.40
N LEU A 903 24.25 21.53 22.11
CA LEU A 903 23.49 22.15 21.03
C LEU A 903 24.46 22.42 19.87
N GLU A 904 24.40 21.60 18.83
CA GLU A 904 25.23 21.73 17.63
C GLU A 904 24.52 22.61 16.60
N VAL A 905 25.17 23.70 16.17
CA VAL A 905 24.58 24.68 15.26
C VAL A 905 25.38 24.75 13.95
N GLN A 906 24.76 24.22 12.89
CA GLN A 906 25.24 24.29 11.51
C GLN A 906 24.31 25.17 10.64
N GLY A 907 23.03 25.24 10.97
CA GLY A 907 22.02 26.13 10.36
C GLY A 907 21.81 27.43 11.13
N GLU A 908 20.56 27.89 11.23
CA GLU A 908 20.19 29.15 11.88
C GLU A 908 19.78 28.96 13.35
N LEU A 909 20.44 29.70 14.24
CA LEU A 909 19.99 29.93 15.61
C LEU A 909 19.48 31.38 15.72
N GLU A 910 18.18 31.55 15.91
CA GLU A 910 17.56 32.85 16.17
C GLU A 910 17.33 33.04 17.67
N VAL A 911 17.95 34.07 18.26
CA VAL A 911 17.79 34.44 19.66
C VAL A 911 17.09 35.79 19.76
N GLN A 912 15.83 35.77 20.22
CA GLN A 912 14.96 36.94 20.22
C GLN A 912 15.04 37.77 21.52
N GLY A 913 15.88 37.38 22.48
CA GLY A 913 16.10 38.08 23.74
C GLY A 913 17.00 37.29 24.70
N SER A 914 17.00 37.67 25.98
CA SER A 914 17.72 36.90 27.01
C SER A 914 17.07 35.53 27.21
N ILE A 915 17.90 34.49 27.22
CA ILE A 915 17.51 33.11 27.52
C ILE A 915 17.98 32.71 28.92
N ASP A 916 17.30 31.74 29.54
CA ASP A 916 17.77 31.09 30.77
C ASP A 916 18.57 29.84 30.41
N PHE A 917 19.90 29.93 30.47
CA PHE A 917 20.79 28.82 30.21
C PHE A 917 21.19 28.15 31.54
N SER A 918 21.11 26.82 31.59
CA SER A 918 21.58 26.08 32.75
C SER A 918 22.17 24.71 32.39
N GLY A 919 23.12 24.26 33.21
CA GLY A 919 23.75 22.96 33.11
C GLY A 919 25.26 23.05 32.86
N ASN A 920 25.88 21.93 32.50
CA ASN A 920 27.33 21.80 32.24
C ASN A 920 27.64 21.45 30.76
N GLY A 921 26.61 21.38 29.90
CA GLY A 921 26.76 21.22 28.46
C GLY A 921 27.11 22.54 27.76
N PHE A 922 27.10 22.53 26.42
CA PHE A 922 27.65 23.65 25.64
C PHE A 922 27.01 23.85 24.27
N PHE A 923 27.17 25.06 23.73
CA PHE A 923 26.87 25.40 22.34
C PHE A 923 28.09 25.12 21.46
N ASP A 924 27.88 24.46 20.31
CA ASP A 924 28.93 24.12 19.35
C ASP A 924 28.62 24.70 17.97
N PHE A 925 29.34 25.75 17.58
CA PHE A 925 29.09 26.46 16.32
C PHE A 925 30.03 26.01 15.21
N PHE A 926 29.44 25.63 14.08
CA PHE A 926 30.13 25.23 12.86
C PHE A 926 30.31 26.39 11.89
N GLN A 927 31.15 26.22 10.87
CA GLN A 927 31.50 27.30 9.94
C GLN A 927 30.30 27.86 9.18
N SER A 928 29.29 27.03 8.88
CA SER A 928 28.09 27.40 8.10
C SER A 928 26.98 28.08 8.91
N HIS A 929 27.11 28.15 10.24
CA HIS A 929 26.03 28.63 11.09
C HIS A 929 25.60 30.07 10.75
N ILE A 930 24.34 30.36 11.05
CA ILE A 930 23.77 31.70 11.03
C ILE A 930 23.30 31.99 12.47
N LEU A 931 23.74 33.11 13.04
CA LEU A 931 23.24 33.60 14.33
C LEU A 931 22.41 34.86 14.09
N SER A 932 21.12 34.81 14.41
CA SER A 932 20.18 35.92 14.26
C SER A 932 19.79 36.48 15.63
N LEU A 933 20.25 37.68 15.98
CA LEU A 933 20.01 38.31 17.29
C LEU A 933 18.93 39.40 17.21
N THR A 934 17.68 39.04 16.96
CA THR A 934 16.57 40.01 16.83
C THR A 934 16.24 40.72 18.15
N GLY A 935 16.61 40.11 19.29
CA GLY A 935 16.50 40.71 20.63
C GLY A 935 17.64 41.63 21.05
N GLY A 936 18.68 41.77 20.22
CA GLY A 936 19.80 42.67 20.49
C GLY A 936 20.86 42.17 21.48
N ILE A 937 20.75 40.93 21.98
CA ILE A 937 21.71 40.37 22.96
C ILE A 937 21.90 38.87 22.80
N PHE A 938 23.16 38.43 22.89
CA PHE A 938 23.55 37.05 23.09
C PHE A 938 24.24 36.91 24.46
N ARG A 939 23.48 36.44 25.46
CA ARG A 939 23.96 36.27 26.84
C ARG A 939 23.98 34.80 27.20
N ILE A 940 25.14 34.30 27.66
CA ILE A 940 25.26 32.98 28.28
C ILE A 940 26.10 33.09 29.56
N GLU A 941 25.62 32.45 30.61
CA GLU A 941 26.27 32.40 31.91
C GLU A 941 26.51 30.93 32.30
N GLY A 942 27.78 30.54 32.39
CA GLY A 942 28.17 29.17 32.69
C GLY A 942 28.11 28.83 34.19
N ARG A 943 28.90 27.83 34.60
CA ARG A 943 28.93 27.29 35.97
C ARG A 943 30.29 27.46 36.66
N GLY A 944 31.09 28.41 36.18
CA GLY A 944 32.41 28.73 36.71
C GLY A 944 33.56 28.35 35.77
N ILE A 945 34.72 28.93 36.04
CA ILE A 945 35.94 28.81 35.23
C ILE A 945 36.29 27.34 34.94
N GLY A 946 36.67 27.05 33.69
CA GLY A 946 37.04 25.72 33.21
C GLY A 946 35.85 24.82 32.83
N LYS A 947 34.60 25.24 33.07
CA LYS A 947 33.39 24.54 32.61
C LYS A 947 33.00 25.02 31.22
N ARG A 948 33.10 24.13 30.24
CA ARG A 948 32.83 24.47 28.84
C ARG A 948 31.34 24.79 28.66
N PHE A 949 31.05 25.91 28.00
CA PHE A 949 29.68 26.23 27.56
C PHE A 949 29.63 26.78 26.12
N LEU A 950 30.79 27.08 25.52
CA LEU A 950 30.90 27.54 24.14
C LEU A 950 32.08 26.86 23.43
N ARG A 951 31.84 26.39 22.21
CA ARG A 951 32.87 25.91 21.29
C ARG A 951 32.63 26.49 19.89
N LEU A 952 33.68 27.08 19.32
CA LEU A 952 33.72 27.52 17.93
C LEU A 952 34.63 26.58 17.14
N ARG A 953 34.10 25.95 16.09
CA ARG A 953 34.90 25.07 15.21
C ARG A 953 35.87 25.89 14.34
N ASN A 954 36.70 25.19 13.56
CA ASN A 954 37.66 25.84 12.66
C ASN A 954 36.95 26.75 11.66
N ASN A 955 37.51 27.93 11.42
CA ASN A 955 36.97 28.98 10.53
C ASN A 955 35.60 29.54 10.95
N THR A 956 35.13 29.27 12.17
CA THR A 956 33.85 29.77 12.67
C THR A 956 33.99 31.22 13.14
N THR A 957 33.18 32.13 12.59
CA THR A 957 33.01 33.49 13.12
C THR A 957 31.66 33.57 13.79
N LEU A 958 31.63 33.66 15.13
CA LEU A 958 30.41 33.99 15.86
C LEU A 958 30.17 35.50 15.68
N ASP A 959 29.35 35.86 14.69
CA ASP A 959 29.08 37.25 14.34
C ASP A 959 27.92 37.81 15.16
N ILE A 960 28.24 38.76 16.02
CA ILE A 960 27.27 39.44 16.89
C ILE A 960 26.67 40.66 16.16
N GLY A 961 27.30 41.16 15.10
CA GLY A 961 26.89 42.40 14.42
C GLY A 961 26.92 43.60 15.37
N ASP A 962 25.91 44.47 15.28
CA ASP A 962 25.76 45.67 16.12
C ASP A 962 25.09 45.39 17.48
N ASN A 963 24.97 44.11 17.86
CA ASN A 963 24.29 43.67 19.07
C ASN A 963 25.26 43.50 20.25
N THR A 964 24.72 43.16 21.43
CA THR A 964 25.50 42.93 22.64
C THR A 964 25.85 41.46 22.81
N VAL A 965 27.09 41.16 23.21
CA VAL A 965 27.51 39.82 23.66
C VAL A 965 27.93 39.86 25.13
N GLU A 966 27.38 38.95 25.92
CA GLU A 966 27.72 38.75 27.32
C GLU A 966 28.08 37.29 27.58
N LEU A 967 29.35 37.03 27.87
CA LEU A 967 29.87 35.70 28.20
C LEU A 967 30.39 35.71 29.63
N LEU A 968 29.76 34.92 30.51
CA LEU A 968 30.03 34.94 31.94
C LEU A 968 30.34 33.54 32.46
N GLU A 969 31.31 33.43 33.37
CA GLU A 969 31.56 32.25 34.20
C GLU A 969 31.73 30.91 33.46
N GLY A 970 32.78 30.75 32.65
CA GLY A 970 33.04 29.45 32.03
C GLY A 970 34.23 29.36 31.11
N LEU A 971 34.19 28.39 30.21
CA LEU A 971 35.24 28.09 29.22
C LEU A 971 34.68 28.19 27.80
N ALA A 972 35.37 28.96 26.95
CA ALA A 972 35.15 29.05 25.52
C ALA A 972 36.34 28.44 24.72
N GLU A 973 36.06 27.45 23.87
CA GLU A 973 37.06 26.76 23.05
C GLU A 973 37.03 27.26 21.59
N TYR A 974 38.19 27.57 21.02
CA TYR A 974 38.32 28.10 19.67
C TYR A 974 39.15 27.18 18.77
N GLY A 975 38.58 26.78 17.63
CA GLY A 975 39.29 26.16 16.52
C GLY A 975 40.21 27.14 15.78
N ASN A 976 40.95 26.63 14.80
CA ASN A 976 41.84 27.44 13.97
C ASN A 976 41.05 28.52 13.22
N TYR A 977 41.55 29.75 13.21
CA TYR A 977 40.91 30.92 12.57
C TYR A 977 39.50 31.26 13.10
N ALA A 978 39.07 30.67 14.23
CA ALA A 978 37.79 31.00 14.84
C ALA A 978 37.85 32.37 15.54
N LYS A 979 36.70 33.05 15.63
CA LYS A 979 36.60 34.34 16.34
C LYS A 979 35.19 34.69 16.79
N ILE A 980 35.08 35.50 17.85
CA ILE A 980 33.88 36.27 18.16
C ILE A 980 34.04 37.66 17.55
N SER A 981 33.06 38.11 16.78
CA SER A 981 33.09 39.39 16.07
C SER A 981 31.98 40.32 16.55
N VAL A 982 32.31 41.56 16.88
CA VAL A 982 31.36 42.59 17.34
C VAL A 982 31.57 43.88 16.54
N GLY A 983 30.49 44.43 16.00
CA GLY A 983 30.43 45.72 15.28
C GLY A 983 30.24 46.90 16.23
N GLN A 984 29.22 47.74 16.01
CA GLN A 984 28.91 48.92 16.84
C GLN A 984 28.27 48.58 18.21
N GLY A 985 28.16 47.30 18.55
CA GLY A 985 27.54 46.81 19.78
C GLY A 985 28.44 46.90 21.03
N GLU A 986 28.12 46.07 22.02
CA GLU A 986 28.85 45.98 23.29
C GLU A 986 29.40 44.55 23.51
N ALA A 987 30.59 44.44 24.08
CA ALA A 987 31.18 43.16 24.49
C ALA A 987 31.49 43.17 25.99
N PHE A 988 30.87 42.25 26.74
CA PHE A 988 31.17 41.99 28.14
C PHE A 988 31.57 40.52 28.32
N ILE A 989 32.84 40.28 28.61
CA ILE A 989 33.41 38.95 28.80
C ILE A 989 34.01 38.94 30.20
N SER A 990 33.47 38.10 31.09
CA SER A 990 33.85 38.11 32.50
C SER A 990 33.97 36.73 33.12
N ASN A 991 34.99 36.49 33.95
CA ASN A 991 35.21 35.19 34.62
C ASN A 991 35.33 34.03 33.61
N MET A 992 36.06 34.25 32.51
CA MET A 992 36.16 33.31 31.40
C MET A 992 37.56 32.74 31.25
N GLU A 993 37.65 31.45 30.95
CA GLU A 993 38.80 30.84 30.29
C GLU A 993 38.53 30.86 28.77
N LEU A 994 39.41 31.49 28.00
CA LEU A 994 39.39 31.48 26.54
C LEU A 994 40.64 30.75 26.06
N LYS A 995 40.47 29.67 25.29
CA LYS A 995 41.60 28.87 24.82
C LYS A 995 41.47 28.42 23.39
N THR A 996 42.61 28.23 22.75
CA THR A 996 42.72 27.64 21.41
C THR A 996 43.90 26.67 21.31
N GLY A 997 43.84 25.75 20.35
CA GLY A 997 44.92 24.79 20.07
C GLY A 997 46.10 25.37 19.29
N GLY A 998 46.06 26.64 18.88
CA GLY A 998 47.18 27.31 18.20
C GLY A 998 46.94 28.79 17.88
N GLN A 999 48.02 29.51 17.54
CA GLN A 999 48.06 30.98 17.36
C GLN A 999 47.43 31.52 16.06
N THR A 1000 46.23 31.04 15.72
CA THR A 1000 45.48 31.48 14.51
C THR A 1000 44.11 32.06 14.81
N ALA A 1001 43.49 31.71 15.93
CA ALA A 1001 42.19 32.25 16.35
C ALA A 1001 42.32 33.69 16.88
N VAL A 1002 41.22 34.44 16.85
CA VAL A 1002 41.09 35.74 17.52
C VAL A 1002 40.03 35.61 18.60
N GLY A 1003 40.35 35.90 19.86
CA GLY A 1003 39.39 35.71 20.96
C GLY A 1003 38.18 36.63 20.80
N LEU A 1004 38.42 37.94 20.79
CA LEU A 1004 37.43 38.97 20.49
C LEU A 1004 37.96 39.90 19.40
N LEU A 1005 37.24 40.00 18.27
CA LEU A 1005 37.42 41.02 17.25
C LEU A 1005 36.31 42.06 17.38
N ALA A 1006 36.65 43.29 17.73
CA ALA A 1006 35.70 44.38 17.88
C ALA A 1006 36.03 45.52 16.92
N ASP A 1007 35.17 45.83 15.94
CA ASP A 1007 35.36 46.97 15.03
C ASP A 1007 34.20 47.95 15.17
N GLY A 1008 34.47 49.05 15.89
CA GLY A 1008 33.48 50.08 16.17
C GLY A 1008 32.68 49.89 17.45
N ALA A 1009 33.00 48.89 18.26
CA ALA A 1009 32.30 48.60 19.50
C ALA A 1009 32.23 49.85 20.40
N THR A 1010 31.06 50.10 20.97
CA THR A 1010 30.84 51.25 21.86
C THR A 1010 31.32 50.97 23.28
N LYS A 1011 31.48 49.69 23.63
CA LYS A 1011 31.96 49.23 24.93
C LYS A 1011 32.62 47.85 24.84
N ILE A 1012 33.80 47.72 25.43
CA ILE A 1012 34.56 46.48 25.62
C ILE A 1012 34.97 46.39 27.08
N ARG A 1013 34.46 45.38 27.78
CA ARG A 1013 34.86 45.04 29.15
C ARG A 1013 35.30 43.60 29.20
N PHE A 1014 36.60 43.40 29.42
CA PHE A 1014 37.25 42.11 29.51
C PHE A 1014 37.83 41.96 30.93
N VAL A 1015 37.14 41.21 31.78
CA VAL A 1015 37.29 41.29 33.24
C VAL A 1015 37.50 39.89 33.81
N ASP A 1016 38.48 39.67 34.69
CA ASP A 1016 38.69 38.38 35.37
C ASP A 1016 38.84 37.17 34.41
N ASN A 1017 39.51 37.36 33.26
CA ASN A 1017 39.61 36.34 32.22
C ASN A 1017 41.02 35.79 32.08
N GLU A 1018 41.13 34.53 31.64
CA GLU A 1018 42.39 33.90 31.22
C GLU A 1018 42.32 33.60 29.72
N ALA A 1019 43.12 34.28 28.91
CA ALA A 1019 43.12 34.11 27.45
C ALA A 1019 44.49 33.64 26.94
N TYR A 1020 44.53 32.44 26.37
CA TYR A 1020 45.80 31.86 25.94
C TYR A 1020 45.78 31.13 24.59
N GLY A 1021 46.90 31.24 23.87
CA GLY A 1021 47.15 30.56 22.60
C GLY A 1021 46.68 31.28 21.33
N PHE A 1022 46.13 32.49 21.41
CA PHE A 1022 45.51 33.20 20.28
C PHE A 1022 46.51 33.87 19.33
N ALA A 1023 46.08 34.16 18.09
CA ALA A 1023 46.75 35.12 17.22
C ALA A 1023 46.65 36.53 17.82
N ASN A 1024 45.43 36.93 18.16
CA ASN A 1024 45.10 38.13 18.92
C ASN A 1024 44.09 37.73 20.00
N ALA A 1025 44.41 37.83 21.29
CA ALA A 1025 43.40 37.48 22.31
C ALA A 1025 42.25 38.48 22.30
N VAL A 1026 42.57 39.78 22.19
CA VAL A 1026 41.61 40.83 21.86
C VAL A 1026 42.17 41.74 20.78
N GLU A 1027 41.39 41.98 19.74
CA GLU A 1027 41.68 42.86 18.62
C GLU A 1027 40.55 43.89 18.48
N ALA A 1028 40.86 45.18 18.62
CA ALA A 1028 39.86 46.24 18.64
C ALA A 1028 40.24 47.43 17.75
N TYR A 1029 39.29 47.85 16.91
CA TYR A 1029 39.37 48.98 16.00
C TYR A 1029 38.22 49.97 16.26
N HIS A 1030 38.45 51.26 16.02
CA HIS A 1030 37.40 52.29 16.02
C HIS A 1030 36.57 52.37 17.34
N THR A 1031 37.17 52.00 18.47
CA THR A 1031 36.49 51.93 19.77
C THR A 1031 36.54 53.28 20.50
N TYR A 1032 35.38 53.94 20.61
CA TYR A 1032 35.23 55.27 21.22
C TYR A 1032 34.17 55.28 22.34
N PRO A 1033 34.41 54.60 23.47
CA PRO A 1033 33.47 54.58 24.58
C PRO A 1033 33.17 55.98 25.15
N ALA A 1034 31.94 56.16 25.63
CA ALA A 1034 31.53 57.38 26.32
C ALA A 1034 32.21 57.55 27.69
N ASN A 1035 32.49 56.44 28.40
CA ASN A 1035 33.21 56.46 29.67
C ASN A 1035 34.55 55.74 29.57
N ALA A 1036 35.55 56.25 30.30
CA ALA A 1036 36.89 55.65 30.33
C ALA A 1036 36.95 54.24 30.99
N LEU A 1037 35.85 53.76 31.60
CA LEU A 1037 35.73 52.41 32.17
C LEU A 1037 35.02 51.43 31.23
N ASP A 1038 34.64 51.88 30.04
CA ASP A 1038 33.94 51.07 29.04
C ASP A 1038 34.89 50.53 27.96
N PHE A 1039 36.19 50.83 28.02
CA PHE A 1039 37.24 50.15 27.25
C PHE A 1039 38.31 49.65 28.23
N LEU A 1040 37.95 48.57 28.92
CA LEU A 1040 38.59 48.11 30.14
C LEU A 1040 39.02 46.64 30.01
N PHE A 1041 40.28 46.41 30.35
CA PHE A 1041 40.86 45.12 30.64
C PHE A 1041 41.22 45.11 32.13
N PHE A 1042 40.63 44.21 32.91
CA PHE A 1042 40.78 44.19 34.37
C PHE A 1042 41.04 42.77 34.86
N GLN A 1043 42.01 42.59 35.75
CA GLN A 1043 42.28 41.31 36.43
C GLN A 1043 42.36 40.11 35.48
N SER A 1044 42.92 40.32 34.28
CA SER A 1044 42.95 39.29 33.23
C SER A 1044 44.37 38.83 32.93
N GLY A 1045 44.53 37.53 32.72
CA GLY A 1045 45.76 36.87 32.29
C GLY A 1045 45.78 36.65 30.78
N PHE A 1046 46.95 36.89 30.19
CA PHE A 1046 47.22 36.67 28.77
C PHE A 1046 48.54 35.92 28.60
N SER A 1047 48.49 34.70 28.08
CA SER A 1047 49.68 33.86 27.88
C SER A 1047 49.70 33.18 26.52
N ASP A 1048 50.88 32.85 26.01
CA ASP A 1048 51.07 32.05 24.78
C ASP A 1048 50.40 32.62 23.51
N ASN A 1049 50.01 33.91 23.53
CA ASN A 1049 49.39 34.59 22.40
C ASN A 1049 50.47 35.17 21.46
N ARG A 1050 50.19 35.25 20.15
CA ARG A 1050 51.04 36.02 19.23
C ARG A 1050 50.93 37.52 19.55
N ASN A 1051 49.73 38.04 19.70
CA ASN A 1051 49.47 39.34 20.29
C ASN A 1051 48.43 39.16 21.39
N SER A 1052 48.69 39.64 22.60
CA SER A 1052 47.68 39.55 23.66
C SER A 1052 46.57 40.57 23.39
N ILE A 1053 46.91 41.85 23.28
CA ILE A 1053 45.94 42.88 22.94
C ILE A 1053 46.43 43.72 21.75
N TRP A 1054 45.57 43.91 20.75
CA TRP A 1054 45.81 44.83 19.64
C TRP A 1054 44.70 45.88 19.57
N LEU A 1055 45.04 47.14 19.86
CA LEU A 1055 44.12 48.27 19.85
C LEU A 1055 44.54 49.28 18.79
N SER A 1056 43.62 49.69 17.91
CA SER A 1056 43.89 50.70 16.90
C SER A 1056 42.72 51.67 16.70
N TYR A 1057 43.01 52.94 16.38
CA TYR A 1057 41.98 53.98 16.13
C TYR A 1057 40.94 54.12 17.26
N GLY A 1058 41.35 54.43 18.49
CA GLY A 1058 40.42 54.50 19.63
C GLY A 1058 40.62 55.70 20.57
N SER A 1059 39.78 55.79 21.60
CA SER A 1059 39.90 56.82 22.65
C SER A 1059 40.84 56.39 23.78
N ASN A 1060 40.35 56.35 25.02
CA ASN A 1060 41.12 56.04 26.23
C ASN A 1060 40.89 54.57 26.61
N ALA A 1061 41.92 53.73 26.51
CA ALA A 1061 41.88 52.34 26.94
C ALA A 1061 42.53 52.18 28.32
N ARG A 1062 41.98 51.29 29.16
CA ARG A 1062 42.52 50.98 30.47
C ARG A 1062 42.84 49.50 30.60
N VAL A 1063 44.07 49.19 30.96
CA VAL A 1063 44.54 47.87 31.36
C VAL A 1063 44.92 47.95 32.82
N TRP A 1064 44.29 47.16 33.68
CA TRP A 1064 44.47 47.28 35.12
C TRP A 1064 44.57 45.89 35.77
N ASP A 1065 45.63 45.66 36.53
CA ASP A 1065 45.87 44.43 37.29
C ASP A 1065 45.91 43.18 36.40
N CYS A 1066 46.43 43.33 35.17
CA CYS A 1066 46.51 42.24 34.20
C CYS A 1066 47.92 41.62 34.18
N HIS A 1067 48.02 40.34 33.81
CA HIS A 1067 49.29 39.64 33.64
C HIS A 1067 49.48 39.25 32.18
N PHE A 1068 50.59 39.66 31.58
CA PHE A 1068 50.98 39.34 30.22
C PHE A 1068 52.27 38.53 30.26
N ASN A 1069 52.23 37.31 29.73
CA ASN A 1069 53.37 36.40 29.70
C ASN A 1069 53.63 35.86 28.29
N GLY A 1070 54.76 36.23 27.69
CA GLY A 1070 55.18 35.76 26.37
C GLY A 1070 55.92 34.42 26.43
N THR A 1071 55.58 33.47 25.56
CA THR A 1071 56.31 32.19 25.42
C THR A 1071 56.71 31.95 23.96
N GLY A 1072 57.40 32.91 23.36
CA GLY A 1072 57.84 32.81 21.97
C GLY A 1072 58.69 33.99 21.52
N THR A 1073 59.19 33.92 20.29
CA THR A 1073 59.90 35.03 19.62
C THR A 1073 58.96 35.76 18.67
N GLY A 1074 58.98 37.09 18.67
CA GLY A 1074 58.17 37.91 17.74
C GLY A 1074 56.70 38.03 18.11
N VAL A 1075 56.37 37.89 19.40
CA VAL A 1075 55.01 38.04 19.97
C VAL A 1075 54.88 39.33 20.80
N ASN A 1076 53.73 39.99 20.83
CA ASN A 1076 53.56 41.27 21.54
C ASN A 1076 52.54 41.17 22.68
N ALA A 1077 52.83 41.81 23.82
CA ALA A 1077 51.83 41.99 24.87
C ALA A 1077 50.75 42.95 24.40
N MET A 1078 51.18 44.08 23.84
CA MET A 1078 50.28 45.13 23.35
C MET A 1078 50.77 45.71 22.03
N LEU A 1079 49.89 45.72 21.03
CA LEU A 1079 50.04 46.49 19.78
C LEU A 1079 49.07 47.67 19.82
N LEU A 1080 49.60 48.88 19.84
CA LEU A 1080 48.82 50.11 20.08
C LEU A 1080 49.06 51.10 18.94
N ASP A 1081 48.03 51.43 18.16
CA ASP A 1081 48.11 52.46 17.10
C ASP A 1081 46.98 53.51 17.20
N LYS A 1082 47.31 54.81 17.06
CA LYS A 1082 46.32 55.90 16.96
C LYS A 1082 45.28 55.92 18.10
N LEU A 1083 45.76 55.88 19.33
CA LEU A 1083 44.94 55.98 20.55
C LEU A 1083 45.12 57.34 21.23
N GLN A 1084 44.07 57.87 21.88
CA GLN A 1084 44.18 59.11 22.66
C GLN A 1084 45.08 58.91 23.88
N SER A 1085 44.80 57.89 24.68
CA SER A 1085 45.68 57.45 25.76
C SER A 1085 45.48 55.97 26.10
N VAL A 1086 46.51 55.34 26.63
CA VAL A 1086 46.44 53.99 27.19
C VAL A 1086 47.00 54.04 28.60
N ARG A 1087 46.21 53.61 29.57
CA ARG A 1087 46.64 53.52 30.98
C ARG A 1087 46.80 52.06 31.39
N VAL A 1088 48.00 51.71 31.81
CA VAL A 1088 48.40 50.41 32.31
C VAL A 1088 48.68 50.54 33.82
N ASP A 1089 47.74 50.11 34.65
CA ASP A 1089 47.84 50.21 36.11
C ASP A 1089 48.15 48.83 36.71
N ALA A 1090 49.13 48.74 37.61
CA ALA A 1090 49.45 47.53 38.39
C ALA A 1090 49.57 46.21 37.58
N SER A 1091 49.93 46.29 36.29
CA SER A 1091 49.99 45.12 35.40
C SER A 1091 51.43 44.64 35.24
N VAL A 1092 51.61 43.33 35.00
CA VAL A 1092 52.92 42.70 34.78
C VAL A 1092 53.04 42.29 33.32
N ILE A 1093 54.12 42.69 32.65
CA ILE A 1093 54.43 42.38 31.25
C ILE A 1093 55.83 41.77 31.17
N GLU A 1094 55.89 40.47 30.90
CA GLU A 1094 57.14 39.72 30.93
C GLU A 1094 57.29 38.64 29.85
N ASN A 1095 58.56 38.25 29.60
CA ASN A 1095 58.98 37.15 28.73
C ASN A 1095 58.70 37.34 27.22
N TYR A 1096 58.63 38.59 26.75
CA TYR A 1096 58.45 38.88 25.32
C TYR A 1096 59.80 39.05 24.60
N ASN A 1097 60.13 38.09 23.72
CA ASN A 1097 61.43 38.02 23.05
C ASN A 1097 61.37 38.41 21.55
N VAL A 1098 62.43 39.01 21.00
CA VAL A 1098 62.54 39.43 19.60
C VAL A 1098 62.66 38.24 18.64
N PRO A 1099 62.27 38.39 17.35
CA PRO A 1099 62.54 37.41 16.29
C PRO A 1099 64.06 37.22 16.02
N THR A 1100 64.47 36.03 15.55
CA THR A 1100 65.88 35.59 15.40
C THR A 1100 66.72 36.24 14.26
N GLU A 1101 66.42 37.46 13.78
CA GLU A 1101 67.08 38.15 12.64
C GLU A 1101 67.39 39.64 12.99
N PRO A 1102 68.24 40.41 12.26
CA PRO A 1102 68.94 41.60 12.78
C PRO A 1102 68.09 42.87 12.99
N GLU A 1103 66.76 42.74 13.04
CA GLU A 1103 65.77 43.80 13.24
C GLU A 1103 65.38 44.00 14.73
N TYR A 1104 66.19 43.52 15.68
CA TYR A 1104 65.92 43.68 17.14
C TYR A 1104 65.74 45.15 17.57
N MET A 1105 66.17 46.12 16.75
CA MET A 1105 65.98 47.56 17.00
C MET A 1105 64.57 48.07 16.62
N THR A 1106 63.70 47.24 16.04
CA THR A 1106 62.38 47.67 15.51
C THR A 1106 61.17 46.98 16.12
N TRP A 1107 61.30 46.42 17.33
CA TRP A 1107 60.26 45.64 18.01
C TRP A 1107 60.27 45.86 19.53
N GLY A 1108 59.14 45.63 20.22
CA GLY A 1108 59.05 45.65 21.69
C GLY A 1108 57.81 44.94 22.25
N ALA A 1109 57.85 44.49 23.50
CA ALA A 1109 56.73 43.83 24.20
C ALA A 1109 55.46 44.67 24.13
N VAL A 1110 55.62 45.99 24.31
CA VAL A 1110 54.62 47.00 24.01
C VAL A 1110 55.06 47.81 22.78
N HIS A 1111 54.36 47.64 21.67
CA HIS A 1111 54.59 48.42 20.45
C HIS A 1111 53.58 49.56 20.38
N VAL A 1112 54.05 50.80 20.36
CA VAL A 1112 53.22 52.01 20.33
C VAL A 1112 53.48 52.88 19.10
N SER A 1113 52.42 53.23 18.38
CA SER A 1113 52.43 54.12 17.21
C SER A 1113 51.32 55.18 17.33
N ASN A 1114 51.66 56.47 17.24
CA ASN A 1114 50.68 57.58 17.27
C ASN A 1114 49.76 57.59 18.51
N VAL A 1115 50.27 57.20 19.67
CA VAL A 1115 49.51 57.19 20.92
C VAL A 1115 49.75 58.52 21.65
N GLY A 1116 48.72 59.22 22.09
CA GLY A 1116 48.88 60.50 22.78
C GLY A 1116 49.69 60.39 24.08
N GLU A 1117 49.22 59.54 25.00
CA GLU A 1117 49.91 59.23 26.26
C GLU A 1117 49.80 57.74 26.61
N TYR A 1118 50.93 57.11 26.95
CA TYR A 1118 51.03 55.81 27.57
C TYR A 1118 51.39 56.01 29.06
N ILE A 1119 50.49 55.65 29.96
CA ILE A 1119 50.66 55.86 31.40
C ILE A 1119 50.79 54.51 32.08
N MET A 1120 51.94 54.25 32.71
CA MET A 1120 52.12 53.07 33.57
C MET A 1120 52.13 53.51 35.04
N SER A 1121 51.14 53.08 35.83
CA SER A 1121 51.07 53.36 37.28
C SER A 1121 51.25 52.08 38.09
N GLY A 1122 52.40 51.87 38.73
CA GLY A 1122 52.75 50.58 39.34
C GLY A 1122 53.00 49.49 38.29
N GLY A 1123 53.14 48.24 38.74
CA GLY A 1123 53.36 47.09 37.85
C GLY A 1123 54.79 46.96 37.34
N GLU A 1124 55.02 45.97 36.48
CA GLU A 1124 56.35 45.59 35.99
C GLU A 1124 56.35 45.42 34.46
N LEU A 1125 57.36 45.96 33.79
CA LEU A 1125 57.70 45.73 32.39
C LEU A 1125 59.11 45.14 32.35
N SER A 1126 59.19 43.82 32.51
CA SER A 1126 60.43 43.14 32.88
C SER A 1126 60.70 41.84 32.13
N ASN A 1127 61.95 41.38 32.10
CA ASN A 1127 62.35 40.13 31.42
C ASN A 1127 61.92 40.06 29.93
N ASN A 1128 61.95 41.19 29.23
CA ASN A 1128 61.67 41.23 27.79
C ASN A 1128 62.94 41.59 27.02
N ASP A 1129 63.01 41.31 25.72
CA ASP A 1129 64.12 41.80 24.92
C ASP A 1129 64.10 43.33 24.78
N VAL A 1130 62.94 43.87 24.45
CA VAL A 1130 62.68 45.32 24.45
C VAL A 1130 61.33 45.55 25.14
N GLY A 1131 61.30 46.36 26.20
CA GLY A 1131 60.08 46.63 26.97
C GLY A 1131 59.03 47.38 26.15
N LEU A 1132 59.28 48.65 25.83
CA LEU A 1132 58.41 49.47 25.00
C LEU A 1132 59.16 50.01 23.78
N TYR A 1133 58.55 49.90 22.60
CA TYR A 1133 59.10 50.38 21.35
C TYR A 1133 58.17 51.35 20.61
N CYS A 1134 58.72 52.48 20.17
CA CYS A 1134 58.07 53.45 19.30
C CYS A 1134 58.91 53.68 18.03
N PRO A 1135 58.38 53.34 16.83
CA PRO A 1135 59.16 53.38 15.59
C PRO A 1135 59.40 54.80 15.05
N PRO A 1136 60.33 54.95 14.07
CA PRO A 1136 60.60 56.23 13.42
C PRO A 1136 59.33 56.87 12.83
N GLY A 1137 59.21 58.20 12.99
CA GLY A 1137 58.08 58.97 12.46
C GLY A 1137 56.75 58.80 13.21
N LYS A 1138 56.73 58.08 14.34
CA LYS A 1138 55.56 57.95 15.23
C LYS A 1138 55.78 58.71 16.54
N TYR A 1139 54.72 58.89 17.32
CA TYR A 1139 54.77 59.59 18.61
C TYR A 1139 54.15 58.80 19.75
N VAL A 1140 54.70 59.01 20.94
CA VAL A 1140 54.14 58.61 22.25
C VAL A 1140 54.73 59.48 23.36
N ASN A 1141 53.92 59.86 24.36
CA ASN A 1141 54.43 60.34 25.64
C ASN A 1141 54.29 59.22 26.68
N VAL A 1142 55.37 58.89 27.37
CA VAL A 1142 55.40 57.81 28.34
C VAL A 1142 55.45 58.39 29.75
N THR A 1143 54.46 58.09 30.58
CA THR A 1143 54.42 58.50 31.99
C THR A 1143 54.54 57.25 32.86
N LEU A 1144 55.70 57.03 33.47
CA LEU A 1144 55.93 55.98 34.46
C LEU A 1144 55.76 56.56 35.86
N ARG A 1145 54.85 56.02 36.66
CA ARG A 1145 54.60 56.56 38.00
C ARG A 1145 54.24 55.50 39.04
N GLY A 1146 54.22 55.91 40.31
CA GLY A 1146 53.60 55.13 41.38
C GLY A 1146 54.19 53.73 41.56
N GLN A 1147 55.53 53.64 41.62
CA GLN A 1147 56.30 52.38 41.72
C GLN A 1147 56.29 51.50 40.46
N ALA A 1148 55.92 52.04 39.29
CA ALA A 1148 56.13 51.35 38.02
C ALA A 1148 57.62 50.98 37.84
N GLU A 1149 57.89 49.73 37.47
CA GLU A 1149 59.23 49.18 37.33
C GLU A 1149 59.46 48.70 35.89
N VAL A 1150 60.51 49.21 35.25
CA VAL A 1150 61.02 48.76 33.94
C VAL A 1150 62.37 48.11 34.20
N ALA A 1151 62.42 46.79 34.27
CA ALA A 1151 63.57 46.06 34.81
C ALA A 1151 64.01 44.87 33.96
N ASP A 1152 65.29 44.52 34.02
CA ASP A 1152 65.80 43.24 33.48
C ASP A 1152 65.43 42.96 32.01
N ASN A 1153 65.27 44.01 31.18
CA ASN A 1153 65.07 43.85 29.74
C ASN A 1153 66.42 43.68 29.03
N ASP A 1154 66.57 42.71 28.11
CA ASP A 1154 67.87 42.30 27.55
C ASP A 1154 68.54 43.38 26.68
N PHE A 1155 67.76 44.19 25.95
CA PHE A 1155 68.28 45.29 25.13
C PHE A 1155 67.86 46.67 25.66
N TYR A 1156 66.58 47.01 25.59
CA TYR A 1156 66.10 48.36 25.93
C TYR A 1156 64.87 48.30 26.84
N GLY A 1157 64.85 49.12 27.89
CA GLY A 1157 63.63 49.33 28.68
C GLY A 1157 62.57 50.09 27.85
N LEU A 1158 62.91 51.32 27.44
CA LEU A 1158 62.11 52.16 26.56
C LEU A 1158 62.93 52.57 25.32
N HIS A 1159 62.47 52.23 24.12
CA HIS A 1159 63.13 52.57 22.85
C HIS A 1159 62.22 53.43 21.96
N ILE A 1160 62.55 54.72 21.81
CA ILE A 1160 61.76 55.70 21.05
C ILE A 1160 62.64 56.31 19.95
N VAL A 1161 62.49 55.86 18.70
CA VAL A 1161 63.51 56.10 17.65
C VAL A 1161 63.46 57.53 17.07
N GLU A 1162 62.28 58.10 16.79
CA GLU A 1162 62.12 59.50 16.33
C GLU A 1162 60.78 60.11 16.76
N GLY A 1163 60.76 60.94 17.81
CA GLY A 1163 59.60 61.79 18.11
C GLY A 1163 59.60 63.03 17.23
N ASN A 1164 58.92 63.01 16.08
CA ASN A 1164 58.99 64.12 15.12
C ASN A 1164 57.64 64.84 14.89
N ARG A 1165 57.51 66.04 15.46
CA ARG A 1165 56.83 67.20 14.85
C ARG A 1165 57.42 68.49 15.44
N GLU A 1166 57.95 69.38 14.60
CA GLU A 1166 58.39 70.71 15.03
C GLU A 1166 57.26 71.42 15.82
N GLY A 1167 57.55 71.81 17.07
CA GLY A 1167 56.64 72.61 17.90
C GLY A 1167 55.73 71.83 18.86
N SER A 1168 55.93 70.52 19.09
CA SER A 1168 55.12 69.75 20.06
C SER A 1168 55.97 68.82 20.94
N ASN A 1169 55.64 68.73 22.24
CA ASN A 1169 56.31 67.88 23.24
C ASN A 1169 55.91 66.40 23.10
N TYR A 1170 56.34 65.73 22.03
CA TYR A 1170 56.08 64.30 21.81
C TYR A 1170 57.39 63.49 21.94
N GLY A 1171 57.34 62.32 22.59
CA GLY A 1171 58.52 61.54 22.98
C GLY A 1171 59.01 61.81 24.41
N LEU A 1172 58.22 62.52 25.22
CA LEU A 1172 58.55 62.81 26.61
C LEU A 1172 58.41 61.55 27.45
N VAL A 1173 59.46 61.21 28.20
CA VAL A 1173 59.39 60.22 29.28
C VAL A 1173 59.32 60.96 30.61
N THR A 1174 58.18 60.89 31.27
CA THR A 1174 57.96 61.42 32.63
C THR A 1174 58.09 60.28 33.61
N MET A 1175 58.92 60.44 34.63
CA MET A 1175 59.08 59.46 35.71
C MET A 1175 58.72 60.10 37.05
N ASP A 1176 57.79 59.51 37.79
CA ASP A 1176 57.36 59.96 39.12
C ASP A 1176 57.27 58.79 40.10
N CYS A 1177 58.28 58.62 40.95
CA CYS A 1177 58.42 57.45 41.83
C CYS A 1177 58.45 56.12 41.05
N ALA A 1178 59.10 56.09 39.87
CA ALA A 1178 59.29 54.90 39.03
C ALA A 1178 60.75 54.40 39.05
N ARG A 1179 60.97 53.14 38.66
CA ARG A 1179 62.27 52.47 38.65
C ARG A 1179 62.66 52.02 37.24
N LEU A 1180 63.91 52.26 36.86
CA LEU A 1180 64.55 51.69 35.68
C LEU A 1180 65.80 50.93 36.13
N LEU A 1181 65.76 49.59 36.08
CA LEU A 1181 66.77 48.73 36.69
C LEU A 1181 67.32 47.71 35.68
N ASN A 1182 68.64 47.49 35.65
CA ASN A 1182 69.27 46.36 34.93
C ASN A 1182 68.87 46.13 33.45
N ASN A 1183 68.46 47.18 32.73
CA ASN A 1183 68.13 47.07 31.31
C ASN A 1183 69.43 47.07 30.48
N GLY A 1184 69.64 46.06 29.64
CA GLY A 1184 70.93 45.70 29.04
C GLY A 1184 71.69 46.84 28.36
N LEU A 1185 71.28 47.26 27.14
CA LEU A 1185 71.97 48.30 26.38
C LEU A 1185 71.63 49.72 26.88
N ALA A 1186 70.36 49.98 27.24
CA ALA A 1186 69.95 51.23 27.87
C ALA A 1186 68.57 51.12 28.52
N GLY A 1187 68.38 51.83 29.65
CA GLY A 1187 67.06 52.02 30.24
C GLY A 1187 66.10 52.83 29.36
N ILE A 1188 66.58 53.94 28.77
CA ILE A 1188 65.86 54.75 27.79
C ILE A 1188 66.79 55.03 26.61
N LYS A 1189 66.33 54.76 25.39
CA LYS A 1189 67.05 55.04 24.15
C LYS A 1189 66.21 55.93 23.23
N GLY A 1190 66.79 57.06 22.79
CA GLY A 1190 66.27 57.88 21.70
C GLY A 1190 67.36 58.38 20.76
N SER A 1191 66.98 58.83 19.57
CA SER A 1191 67.88 59.44 18.57
C SER A 1191 67.74 60.97 18.54
N PRO A 1192 68.82 61.75 18.34
CA PRO A 1192 68.72 63.19 18.17
C PRO A 1192 68.09 63.55 16.80
N PRO A 1193 67.33 64.66 16.69
CA PRO A 1193 66.83 65.14 15.41
C PRO A 1193 68.00 65.49 14.47
N PRO A 1194 67.91 65.26 13.15
CA PRO A 1194 68.96 65.65 12.22
C PRO A 1194 69.12 67.17 12.22
N SER A 1195 70.34 67.67 12.44
CA SER A 1195 70.64 69.11 12.47
C SER A 1195 70.28 69.78 11.14
N PRO A 1196 69.74 71.01 11.13
CA PRO A 1196 69.41 71.71 9.90
C PRO A 1196 70.68 72.14 9.14
N THR A 1197 70.83 71.66 7.91
CA THR A 1197 71.87 72.12 6.98
C THR A 1197 71.76 73.63 6.72
N ARG A 1198 72.86 74.36 6.96
CA ARG A 1198 73.00 75.80 6.67
C ARG A 1198 72.99 76.10 5.16
N HIS A 1199 72.11 77.05 4.81
CA HIS A 1199 72.16 78.05 3.73
C HIS A 1199 72.27 77.62 2.24
N ARG A 1200 71.31 78.08 1.42
CA ARG A 1200 71.35 79.41 0.77
C ARG A 1200 70.07 79.77 -0.02
N THR A 1201 69.77 81.08 0.04
CA THR A 1201 69.15 81.98 -0.97
C THR A 1201 67.62 82.14 -1.13
N LYS A 1202 67.22 83.38 -0.78
CA LYS A 1202 66.37 84.38 -1.49
C LYS A 1202 64.88 84.10 -1.75
N TRP A 1203 64.06 84.89 -1.02
CA TRP A 1203 62.88 85.66 -1.43
C TRP A 1203 62.10 85.22 -2.69
N ARG A 1204 60.82 84.90 -2.50
CA ARG A 1204 59.69 85.79 -2.86
C ARG A 1204 58.44 85.42 -2.06
#